data_AF-A0AA96YY69-F1
#
_entry.id   AF-A0AA96YY69-F1
#
_cell.length_a   1.000
_cell.length_b   1.000
_cell.length_c   1.000
_cell.angle_alpha   90.00
_cell.angle_beta   90.00
_cell.angle_gamma   90.00
#
_symmetry.space_group_name_H-M   'P 1'
#
loop_
_entity.id
_entity.type
_entity.pdbx_description
1 polymer ?
#
loop_
_entity_poly.entity_id
_entity_poly.type
_entity_poly.pdbx_seq_one_letter_code
_entity_poly.pdbx_strand_id
1 'polypeptide(L)'
;MNDLANSNMTQNSQPVRIDFNTPELQRKRRMRALKDRLTRWYVLVGGLAVLAAITLIFFYLAYVVLPLFQGAELTSKKALEPSWLQQDAGKPLMIALEEQNLVGMRVSDKGQALFFDTKTGNELKRVDLPLPAGTQVTSISADQPGSPLVVLGLSNGQALVFHHTYKITYPDNKKTIAPGIDYPYGEQPFVLDEQGRALDHVSVNVNGDTLLLAGSTGAHLQVVELTRTENMMTEEVTTEQNRIELPQMTETVKNIFIDPRQQWLYVINGRATADVFNLRDKSLNGRYKLSESADTEITATAQLVGGISLIIGDSKGGLAQWFMARDPDGESRFKLIRTFQMGKAAVVQIDAEERRKGFVALDAAGELGVFHSTAHRTLLVEPAAEGPGILALSPRANRIIIEEGGKLLPLSLRNPHPEISFSALWGKVWYENYDEPKYVWQSTASNTDFEPKLSLSPLTFGTLKAAFYAMILAAPLAIAAAIYTAYFMAPGMRRKVKPVIELMEAMPTVILGFFAGLFLAPYLEGHLPGVFSLFLLMPLGILLAGFAWTRLPESIRLRIPDGWEAAILIPVILFTGWFALTMSPHLENWFFGGDMRLWITNDLGITYDQRNALVVGIAMGFAVIPNIYSIAEDAVFSVPRSLTLGSLALGATPWQTLTRVVILTASPGIFSALMIGMGRAVGETMIVLMATGNTPVMELNLFEGMRTLAANVAVEMPESEVGGSHYRVLFLAALVLLMFTFIMNTLAELIRQRLRKKYSSL
;
A
#
# COMPACT_ATOMS: atom_id res chain seq x y z
N MET A 1 -77.06 -0.74 -86.31
CA MET A 1 -76.50 -0.57 -87.67
C MET A 1 -74.99 -0.57 -87.48
N ASN A 2 -74.39 -1.76 -87.33
CA ASN A 2 -73.66 -2.50 -88.39
C ASN A 2 -72.40 -1.70 -88.78
N ASP A 3 -71.17 -2.12 -88.46
CA ASP A 3 -70.61 -3.45 -88.67
C ASP A 3 -69.67 -3.96 -87.56
N LEU A 4 -69.82 -5.26 -87.34
CA LEU A 4 -68.94 -6.19 -86.64
C LEU A 4 -67.84 -6.71 -87.58
N ALA A 5 -66.89 -7.41 -86.95
CA ALA A 5 -66.20 -8.61 -87.45
C ALA A 5 -64.82 -8.43 -88.12
N ASN A 6 -63.79 -8.72 -87.30
CA ASN A 6 -62.52 -9.41 -87.59
C ASN A 6 -61.24 -8.60 -87.32
N SER A 7 -60.74 -8.67 -86.08
CA SER A 7 -59.31 -8.96 -85.88
C SER A 7 -59.07 -9.57 -84.50
N ASN A 8 -58.45 -10.73 -84.49
CA ASN A 8 -58.33 -11.65 -83.37
C ASN A 8 -57.57 -11.09 -82.15
N MET A 9 -58.03 -11.48 -80.95
CA MET A 9 -57.17 -11.56 -79.77
C MET A 9 -56.00 -12.49 -80.08
N THR A 10 -54.77 -12.02 -79.85
CA THR A 10 -53.69 -12.70 -79.08
C THR A 10 -52.38 -11.97 -79.32
N GLN A 11 -51.90 -11.20 -78.35
CA GLN A 11 -50.47 -11.07 -78.08
C GLN A 11 -50.27 -10.55 -76.65
N ASN A 12 -50.11 -11.49 -75.72
CA ASN A 12 -49.47 -11.24 -74.44
C ASN A 12 -48.02 -10.81 -74.72
N SER A 13 -47.71 -9.52 -74.60
CA SER A 13 -46.33 -9.11 -74.38
C SER A 13 -45.92 -9.61 -72.99
N GLN A 14 -45.03 -10.62 -72.95
CA GLN A 14 -44.50 -11.13 -71.69
C GLN A 14 -43.86 -9.98 -70.90
N PRO A 15 -44.05 -9.91 -69.57
CA PRO A 15 -43.35 -8.93 -68.76
C PRO A 15 -41.85 -9.20 -68.87
N VAL A 16 -41.06 -8.17 -69.17
CA VAL A 16 -39.59 -8.23 -69.19
C VAL A 16 -39.13 -8.76 -67.83
N ARG A 17 -38.80 -10.05 -67.77
CA ARG A 17 -38.25 -10.69 -66.57
C ARG A 17 -36.89 -10.06 -66.33
N ILE A 18 -36.77 -9.30 -65.24
CA ILE A 18 -35.47 -8.80 -64.77
C ILE A 18 -34.58 -10.02 -64.52
N ASP A 19 -33.54 -10.20 -65.34
CA ASP A 19 -32.59 -11.28 -65.15
C ASP A 19 -31.67 -10.95 -63.97
N PHE A 20 -31.94 -11.57 -62.82
CA PHE A 20 -31.14 -11.44 -61.61
C PHE A 20 -29.77 -12.14 -61.70
N ASN A 21 -29.46 -12.77 -62.84
CA ASN A 21 -28.26 -13.55 -63.09
C ASN A 21 -27.44 -13.02 -64.27
N THR A 22 -27.56 -11.73 -64.61
CA THR A 22 -26.62 -11.11 -65.55
C THR A 22 -25.16 -11.30 -65.09
N PRO A 23 -24.20 -11.41 -66.02
CA PRO A 23 -22.77 -11.60 -65.69
C PRO A 23 -22.24 -10.55 -64.70
N GLU A 24 -22.72 -9.31 -64.81
CA GLU A 24 -22.37 -8.20 -63.91
C GLU A 24 -22.88 -8.40 -62.47
N LEU A 25 -24.14 -8.85 -62.31
CA LEU A 25 -24.72 -9.13 -60.99
C LEU A 25 -24.07 -10.34 -60.33
N GLN A 26 -23.72 -11.38 -61.11
CA GLN A 26 -22.96 -12.52 -60.62
C GLN A 26 -21.55 -12.11 -60.14
N ARG A 27 -20.86 -11.24 -60.89
CA ARG A 27 -19.57 -10.66 -60.49
C ARG A 27 -19.71 -9.84 -59.20
N LYS A 28 -20.74 -9.00 -59.08
CA LYS A 28 -21.03 -8.22 -57.86
C LYS A 28 -21.36 -9.12 -56.66
N ARG A 29 -22.12 -10.21 -56.84
CA ARG A 29 -22.40 -11.21 -55.79
C ARG A 29 -21.15 -11.94 -55.32
N ARG A 30 -20.29 -12.39 -56.25
CA ARG A 30 -19.00 -13.02 -55.92
C ARG A 30 -18.10 -12.05 -55.14
N MET A 31 -18.04 -10.80 -55.58
CA MET A 31 -17.25 -9.77 -54.91
C MET A 31 -17.81 -9.41 -53.52
N ARG A 32 -19.13 -9.37 -53.36
CA ARG A 32 -19.78 -9.21 -52.04
C ARG A 32 -19.51 -10.41 -51.13
N ALA A 33 -19.65 -11.63 -51.62
CA ALA A 33 -19.37 -12.84 -50.84
C ALA A 33 -17.90 -12.92 -50.38
N LEU A 34 -16.97 -12.49 -51.24
CA LEU A 34 -15.56 -12.34 -50.87
C LEU A 34 -15.38 -11.29 -49.77
N LYS A 35 -15.99 -10.11 -49.92
CA LYS A 35 -15.95 -9.04 -48.90
C LYS A 35 -16.54 -9.48 -47.57
N ASP A 36 -17.69 -10.17 -47.58
CA ASP A 36 -18.34 -10.69 -46.37
C ASP A 36 -17.46 -11.74 -45.68
N ARG A 37 -16.80 -12.61 -46.44
CA ARG A 37 -15.88 -13.63 -45.92
C ARG A 37 -14.62 -13.01 -45.33
N LEU A 38 -14.02 -12.03 -46.01
CA LEU A 38 -12.87 -11.28 -45.51
C LEU A 38 -13.22 -10.50 -44.25
N THR A 39 -14.37 -9.82 -44.22
CA THR A 39 -14.84 -9.06 -43.06
C THR A 39 -15.07 -9.96 -41.86
N ARG A 40 -15.68 -11.14 -42.05
CA ARG A 40 -15.87 -12.13 -40.98
C ARG A 40 -14.53 -12.60 -40.40
N TRP A 41 -13.56 -12.90 -41.26
CA TRP A 41 -12.21 -13.28 -40.83
C TRP A 41 -11.51 -12.15 -40.08
N TYR A 42 -11.60 -10.92 -40.59
CA TYR A 42 -11.02 -9.74 -39.94
C TYR A 42 -11.60 -9.51 -38.54
N VAL A 43 -12.94 -9.55 -38.40
CA VAL A 43 -13.61 -9.38 -37.09
C VAL A 43 -13.25 -10.51 -36.12
N LEU A 44 -13.23 -11.77 -36.60
CA LEU A 44 -12.90 -12.91 -35.76
C LEU A 44 -11.43 -12.88 -35.29
N VAL A 45 -10.49 -12.62 -36.20
CA VAL A 45 -9.07 -12.50 -35.87
C VAL A 45 -8.83 -11.30 -34.95
N GLY A 46 -9.45 -10.15 -35.23
CA GLY A 46 -9.38 -8.97 -34.37
C GLY A 46 -9.89 -9.25 -32.96
N GLY A 47 -11.05 -9.89 -32.83
CA GLY A 47 -11.62 -10.26 -31.54
C GLY A 47 -10.75 -11.27 -30.76
N LEU A 48 -10.24 -12.30 -31.43
CA LEU A 48 -9.31 -13.26 -30.82
C LEU A 48 -7.98 -12.60 -30.41
N ALA A 49 -7.46 -11.67 -31.22
CA ALA A 49 -6.23 -10.94 -30.90
C ALA A 49 -6.40 -10.06 -29.66
N VAL A 50 -7.53 -9.36 -29.51
CA VAL A 50 -7.84 -8.59 -28.29
C VAL A 50 -7.92 -9.48 -27.06
N LEU A 51 -8.61 -10.63 -27.16
CA LEU A 51 -8.71 -11.58 -26.05
C LEU A 51 -7.34 -12.16 -25.68
N ALA A 52 -6.51 -12.50 -26.68
CA ALA A 52 -5.15 -12.95 -26.46
C ALA A 52 -4.28 -11.86 -25.80
N ALA A 53 -4.41 -10.61 -26.22
CA ALA A 53 -3.70 -9.49 -25.61
C ALA A 53 -4.09 -9.25 -24.14
N ILE A 54 -5.39 -9.24 -23.82
CA ILE A 54 -5.87 -9.10 -22.43
C ILE A 54 -5.37 -10.25 -21.56
N THR A 55 -5.42 -11.47 -22.09
CA THR A 55 -4.93 -12.67 -21.40
C THR A 55 -3.42 -12.59 -21.17
N LEU A 56 -2.65 -12.14 -22.18
CA LEU A 56 -1.21 -11.94 -22.06
C LEU A 56 -0.86 -10.87 -21.02
N ILE A 57 -1.60 -9.76 -20.99
CA ILE A 57 -1.44 -8.72 -19.95
C ILE A 57 -1.67 -9.32 -18.57
N PHE A 58 -2.73 -10.10 -18.38
CA PHE A 58 -2.99 -10.77 -17.10
C PHE A 58 -1.82 -11.68 -16.66
N PHE A 59 -1.35 -12.55 -17.56
CA PHE A 59 -0.20 -13.43 -17.26
C PHE A 59 1.09 -12.65 -17.03
N TYR A 60 1.31 -11.55 -17.75
CA TYR A 60 2.46 -10.69 -17.56
C TYR A 60 2.43 -10.01 -16.19
N LEU A 61 1.29 -9.42 -15.79
CA LEU A 61 1.11 -8.84 -14.46
C LEU A 61 1.35 -9.91 -13.37
N ALA A 62 0.75 -11.10 -13.52
CA ALA A 62 0.96 -12.21 -12.58
C ALA A 62 2.42 -12.65 -12.49
N TYR A 63 3.14 -12.72 -13.61
CA TYR A 63 4.56 -13.06 -13.68
C TYR A 63 5.43 -12.04 -12.94
N VAL A 64 5.17 -10.74 -13.10
CA VAL A 64 5.91 -9.68 -12.40
C VAL A 64 5.64 -9.70 -10.90
N VAL A 65 4.43 -10.09 -10.49
CA VAL A 65 4.00 -10.12 -9.09
C VAL A 65 4.49 -11.37 -8.34
N LEU A 66 4.58 -12.52 -9.02
CA LEU A 66 4.88 -13.82 -8.39
C LEU A 66 6.11 -13.81 -7.45
N PRO A 67 7.25 -13.17 -7.79
CA PRO A 67 8.43 -13.14 -6.92
C PRO A 67 8.21 -12.46 -5.56
N LEU A 68 7.19 -11.60 -5.41
CA LEU A 68 6.89 -10.95 -4.13
C LEU A 68 6.56 -11.94 -3.01
N PHE A 69 5.99 -13.08 -3.36
CA PHE A 69 5.51 -14.08 -2.41
C PHE A 69 6.48 -15.27 -2.24
N GLN A 70 7.62 -15.24 -2.92
CA GLN A 70 8.67 -16.25 -2.74
C GLN A 70 9.37 -16.07 -1.38
N GLY A 71 9.87 -17.18 -0.82
CA GLY A 71 10.67 -17.17 0.41
C GLY A 71 12.12 -16.75 0.16
N ALA A 72 12.94 -16.85 1.20
CA ALA A 72 14.38 -16.69 1.04
C ALA A 72 15.02 -18.00 0.55
N GLU A 73 16.14 -17.89 -0.17
CA GLU A 73 16.95 -19.04 -0.60
C GLU A 73 18.30 -19.00 0.13
N LEU A 74 18.70 -20.12 0.74
CA LEU A 74 20.00 -20.27 1.40
C LEU A 74 20.87 -21.26 0.61
N THR A 75 22.12 -20.89 0.36
CA THR A 75 23.07 -21.76 -0.34
C THR A 75 24.35 -21.92 0.46
N SER A 76 24.64 -23.15 0.91
CA SER A 76 25.85 -23.48 1.65
C SER A 76 27.06 -23.58 0.73
N LYS A 77 28.18 -22.96 1.12
CA LYS A 77 29.47 -23.12 0.45
C LYS A 77 30.38 -24.06 1.24
N LYS A 78 31.53 -24.39 0.66
CA LYS A 78 32.54 -25.23 1.32
C LYS A 78 33.01 -24.58 2.63
N ALA A 79 33.00 -25.35 3.72
CA ALA A 79 33.54 -24.93 5.00
C ALA A 79 35.03 -24.56 4.89
N LEU A 80 35.44 -23.53 5.63
CA LEU A 80 36.80 -23.07 5.72
C LEU A 80 37.40 -23.47 7.07
N GLU A 81 38.63 -23.98 7.06
CA GLU A 81 39.35 -24.41 8.27
C GLU A 81 40.66 -23.61 8.36
N PRO A 82 40.60 -22.32 8.70
CA PRO A 82 41.80 -21.50 8.71
C PRO A 82 42.75 -21.91 9.83
N SER A 83 44.05 -21.86 9.57
CA SER A 83 45.09 -22.30 10.52
C SER A 83 45.05 -21.54 11.84
N TRP A 84 44.77 -20.23 11.81
CA TRP A 84 44.68 -19.40 13.00
C TRP A 84 43.54 -19.82 13.93
N LEU A 85 42.46 -20.42 13.40
CA LEU A 85 41.33 -20.89 14.20
C LEU A 85 41.64 -22.21 14.94
N GLN A 86 42.61 -22.97 14.42
CA GLN A 86 43.08 -24.23 15.01
C GLN A 86 44.21 -24.03 16.05
N GLN A 87 44.85 -22.87 16.05
CA GLN A 87 46.03 -22.56 16.88
C GLN A 87 45.69 -21.63 18.06
N ASP A 88 44.62 -21.97 18.80
CA ASP A 88 44.17 -21.27 20.02
C ASP A 88 43.70 -19.81 19.79
N ALA A 89 42.63 -19.67 18.99
CA ALA A 89 42.02 -18.39 18.66
C ALA A 89 41.19 -17.73 19.79
N GLY A 90 41.07 -18.37 20.96
CA GLY A 90 40.16 -17.93 22.03
C GLY A 90 38.68 -18.11 21.67
N LYS A 91 37.79 -17.86 22.64
CA LYS A 91 36.34 -17.94 22.42
C LYS A 91 35.88 -16.76 21.56
N PRO A 92 35.09 -16.97 20.49
CA PRO A 92 34.58 -15.87 19.69
C PRO A 92 33.51 -15.11 20.47
N LEU A 93 33.62 -13.78 20.47
CA LEU A 93 32.63 -12.88 21.08
C LEU A 93 31.77 -12.18 20.02
N MET A 94 32.35 -11.82 18.89
CA MET A 94 31.66 -11.18 17.77
C MET A 94 32.36 -11.51 16.45
N ILE A 95 31.57 -11.68 15.40
CA ILE A 95 32.05 -11.68 14.02
C ILE A 95 31.30 -10.57 13.28
N ALA A 96 32.01 -9.82 12.45
CA ALA A 96 31.43 -8.80 11.57
C ALA A 96 31.92 -9.01 10.14
N LEU A 97 31.11 -8.62 9.16
CA LEU A 97 31.44 -8.70 7.75
C LEU A 97 31.46 -7.30 7.13
N GLU A 98 32.44 -7.06 6.26
CA GLU A 98 32.47 -5.85 5.44
C GLU A 98 31.40 -5.92 4.33
N GLU A 99 30.87 -4.75 3.93
CA GLU A 99 29.73 -4.60 3.03
C GLU A 99 29.86 -5.39 1.70
N GLN A 100 31.05 -5.52 1.13
CA GLN A 100 31.29 -6.25 -0.12
C GLN A 100 31.65 -7.72 0.09
N ASN A 101 31.56 -8.20 1.33
CA ASN A 101 31.82 -9.58 1.74
C ASN A 101 33.23 -10.05 1.37
N LEU A 102 34.25 -9.20 1.44
CA LEU A 102 35.63 -9.58 1.17
C LEU A 102 36.45 -9.76 2.45
N VAL A 103 36.18 -8.93 3.46
CA VAL A 103 36.86 -8.96 4.75
C VAL A 103 35.86 -9.28 5.85
N GLY A 104 36.24 -10.18 6.75
CA GLY A 104 35.55 -10.41 8.02
C GLY A 104 36.44 -9.96 9.18
N MET A 105 35.82 -9.59 10.30
CA MET A 105 36.48 -9.31 11.57
C MET A 105 35.97 -10.30 12.61
N ARG A 106 36.85 -10.85 13.42
CA ARG A 106 36.54 -11.68 14.58
C ARG A 106 37.16 -11.07 15.82
N VAL A 107 36.36 -10.87 16.87
CA VAL A 107 36.82 -10.42 18.19
C VAL A 107 36.73 -11.59 19.16
N SER A 108 37.81 -11.86 19.89
CA SER A 108 37.88 -12.92 20.89
C SER A 108 37.95 -12.40 22.33
N ASP A 109 37.67 -13.30 23.28
CA ASP A 109 37.84 -13.09 24.72
C ASP A 109 39.27 -12.69 25.15
N LYS A 110 40.27 -13.01 24.33
CA LYS A 110 41.67 -12.60 24.52
C LYS A 110 41.93 -11.11 24.23
N GLY A 111 40.94 -10.34 23.78
CA GLY A 111 41.13 -8.94 23.42
C GLY A 111 41.85 -8.75 22.08
N GLN A 112 41.70 -9.69 21.16
CA GLN A 112 42.29 -9.62 19.83
C GLN A 112 41.20 -9.45 18.77
N ALA A 113 41.39 -8.48 17.89
CA ALA A 113 40.58 -8.31 16.70
C ALA A 113 41.36 -8.80 15.47
N LEU A 114 40.92 -9.93 14.92
CA LEU A 114 41.51 -10.59 13.76
C LEU A 114 40.67 -10.32 12.52
N PHE A 115 41.29 -9.77 11.50
CA PHE A 115 40.70 -9.59 10.17
C PHE A 115 41.13 -10.71 9.24
N PHE A 116 40.18 -11.27 8.51
CA PHE A 116 40.41 -12.40 7.61
C PHE A 116 39.70 -12.20 6.26
N ASP A 117 40.21 -12.85 5.23
CA ASP A 117 39.56 -12.91 3.92
C ASP A 117 38.40 -13.91 3.95
N THR A 118 37.18 -13.48 3.62
CA THR A 118 35.97 -14.32 3.77
C THR A 118 35.85 -15.44 2.72
N LYS A 119 36.67 -15.43 1.67
CA LYS A 119 36.65 -16.45 0.61
C LYS A 119 37.63 -17.58 0.91
N THR A 120 38.79 -17.23 1.45
CA THR A 120 39.90 -18.17 1.70
C THR A 120 40.04 -18.53 3.18
N GLY A 121 39.59 -17.66 4.09
CA GLY A 121 39.82 -17.77 5.53
C GLY A 121 41.19 -17.26 5.98
N ASN A 122 42.04 -16.79 5.06
CA ASN A 122 43.40 -16.36 5.39
C ASN A 122 43.40 -15.11 6.29
N GLU A 123 44.30 -15.08 7.25
CA GLU A 123 44.53 -13.91 8.10
C GLU A 123 45.08 -12.74 7.26
N LEU A 124 44.48 -11.57 7.43
CA LEU A 124 44.88 -10.32 6.77
C LEU A 124 45.63 -9.39 7.71
N LYS A 125 45.08 -9.19 8.91
CA LYS A 125 45.63 -8.30 9.93
C LYS A 125 45.13 -8.71 11.30
N ARG A 126 46.00 -8.65 12.30
CA ARG A 126 45.64 -8.85 13.71
C ARG A 126 45.97 -7.58 14.49
N VAL A 127 45.04 -7.15 15.33
CA VAL A 127 45.20 -5.97 16.19
C VAL A 127 44.94 -6.41 17.62
N ASP A 128 45.95 -6.27 18.46
CA ASP A 128 45.79 -6.40 19.91
C ASP A 128 45.13 -5.13 20.43
N LEU A 129 43.99 -5.27 21.10
CA LEU A 129 43.26 -4.14 21.66
C LEU A 129 44.00 -3.64 22.93
N PRO A 130 44.00 -2.33 23.21
CA PRO A 130 44.72 -1.71 24.33
C PRO A 130 44.05 -2.04 25.67
N LEU A 131 44.17 -3.29 26.10
CA LEU A 131 43.64 -3.78 27.37
C LEU A 131 44.64 -3.55 28.51
N PRO A 132 44.19 -3.10 29.70
CA PRO A 132 45.05 -3.01 30.88
C PRO A 132 45.63 -4.38 31.28
N ALA A 133 46.82 -4.39 31.86
CA ALA A 133 47.50 -5.63 32.24
C ALA A 133 46.67 -6.46 33.23
N GLY A 134 46.52 -7.76 32.94
CA GLY A 134 45.76 -8.70 33.78
C GLY A 134 44.24 -8.65 33.62
N THR A 135 43.72 -7.90 32.64
CA THR A 135 42.29 -7.83 32.34
C THR A 135 41.87 -8.80 31.25
N GLN A 136 40.62 -9.28 31.32
CA GLN A 136 40.00 -10.12 30.29
C GLN A 136 38.72 -9.46 29.78
N VAL A 137 38.36 -9.75 28.53
CA VAL A 137 37.09 -9.29 27.95
C VAL A 137 35.96 -10.18 28.45
N THR A 138 35.00 -9.61 29.15
CA THR A 138 33.86 -10.34 29.74
C THR A 138 32.61 -10.21 28.89
N SER A 139 32.43 -9.10 28.19
CA SER A 139 31.26 -8.83 27.36
C SER A 139 31.58 -7.95 26.16
N ILE A 140 30.72 -8.01 25.14
CA ILE A 140 30.81 -7.22 23.92
C ILE A 140 29.42 -6.77 23.51
N SER A 141 29.34 -5.58 22.92
CA SER A 141 28.13 -5.11 22.26
C SER A 141 28.48 -4.11 21.16
N ALA A 142 27.56 -3.90 20.24
CA ALA A 142 27.63 -2.86 19.22
C ALA A 142 26.49 -1.86 19.45
N ASP A 143 26.60 -0.67 18.86
CA ASP A 143 25.61 0.40 19.01
C ASP A 143 24.26 0.05 18.36
N GLN A 144 24.12 0.35 17.07
CA GLN A 144 22.94 0.01 16.28
C GLN A 144 23.36 -0.94 15.15
N PRO A 145 22.45 -1.78 14.63
CA PRO A 145 22.74 -2.56 13.43
C PRO A 145 23.29 -1.67 12.30
N GLY A 146 24.51 -1.97 11.85
CA GLY A 146 25.25 -1.20 10.83
C GLY A 146 26.16 -0.09 11.35
N SER A 147 26.15 0.19 12.66
CA SER A 147 27.16 1.06 13.27
C SER A 147 28.49 0.31 13.42
N PRO A 148 29.63 0.90 13.03
CA PRO A 148 30.95 0.31 13.23
C PRO A 148 31.44 0.40 14.69
N LEU A 149 30.65 1.04 15.57
CA LEU A 149 30.97 1.28 16.97
C LEU A 149 30.72 0.06 17.83
N VAL A 150 31.78 -0.41 18.49
CA VAL A 150 31.79 -1.57 19.37
C VAL A 150 32.29 -1.17 20.75
N VAL A 151 31.70 -1.77 21.78
CA VAL A 151 32.14 -1.64 23.17
C VAL A 151 32.49 -3.01 23.75
N LEU A 152 33.58 -3.07 24.52
CA LEU A 152 34.02 -4.23 25.28
C LEU A 152 33.91 -3.95 26.77
N GLY A 153 33.26 -4.83 27.52
CA GLY A 153 33.32 -4.86 28.97
C GLY A 153 34.50 -5.67 29.46
N LEU A 154 35.23 -5.15 30.44
CA LEU A 154 36.42 -5.76 31.00
C LEU A 154 36.19 -6.28 32.42
N SER A 155 37.02 -7.23 32.83
CA SER A 155 36.99 -7.87 34.15
C SER A 155 37.30 -6.93 35.33
N ASN A 156 37.79 -5.71 35.07
CA ASN A 156 38.18 -4.71 36.06
C ASN A 156 37.22 -3.51 36.14
N GLY A 157 36.00 -3.62 35.61
CA GLY A 157 35.00 -2.54 35.67
C GLY A 157 35.15 -1.45 34.61
N GLN A 158 36.08 -1.62 33.65
CA GLN A 158 36.30 -0.67 32.57
C GLN A 158 35.67 -1.13 31.25
N ALA A 159 35.33 -0.18 30.39
CA ALA A 159 34.81 -0.43 29.04
C ALA A 159 35.69 0.23 27.97
N LEU A 160 36.09 -0.55 26.95
CA LEU A 160 36.85 -0.05 25.81
C LEU A 160 35.92 0.14 24.61
N VAL A 161 35.99 1.31 23.98
CA VAL A 161 35.16 1.67 22.83
C VAL A 161 36.03 1.84 21.59
N PHE A 162 35.67 1.20 20.48
CA PHE A 162 36.42 1.30 19.24
C PHE A 162 35.53 1.24 17.99
N HIS A 163 36.04 1.72 16.87
CA HIS A 163 35.46 1.58 15.54
C HIS A 163 36.25 0.55 14.74
N HIS A 164 35.57 -0.35 14.05
CA HIS A 164 36.21 -1.09 12.96
C HIS A 164 36.03 -0.33 11.64
N THR A 165 37.10 -0.16 10.86
CA THR A 165 37.08 0.61 9.62
C THR A 165 37.64 -0.18 8.44
N TYR A 166 37.10 0.08 7.24
CA TYR A 166 37.44 -0.63 6.01
C TYR A 166 37.76 0.39 4.90
N LYS A 167 39.03 0.80 4.81
CA LYS A 167 39.46 1.82 3.82
C LYS A 167 39.64 1.17 2.45
N ILE A 168 38.91 1.67 1.44
CA ILE A 168 39.03 1.20 0.06
C ILE A 168 40.15 1.96 -0.64
N THR A 169 41.15 1.23 -1.15
CA THR A 169 42.26 1.78 -1.95
C THR A 169 42.38 1.04 -3.28
N TYR A 170 43.10 1.64 -4.24
CA TYR A 170 43.31 1.07 -5.57
C TYR A 170 44.80 0.97 -5.95
N PRO A 171 45.64 0.26 -5.16
CA PRO A 171 47.01 -0.01 -5.58
C PRO A 171 46.99 -0.80 -6.90
N ASP A 172 47.78 -0.36 -7.88
CA ASP A 172 47.88 -0.97 -9.21
C ASP A 172 46.54 -1.20 -9.94
N ASN A 173 45.59 -0.27 -9.80
CA ASN A 173 44.22 -0.38 -10.33
C ASN A 173 43.44 -1.61 -9.82
N LYS A 174 43.86 -2.22 -8.70
CA LYS A 174 43.14 -3.31 -8.04
C LYS A 174 42.49 -2.81 -6.76
N LYS A 175 41.16 -2.96 -6.67
CA LYS A 175 40.42 -2.64 -5.45
C LYS A 175 40.93 -3.50 -4.29
N THR A 176 41.46 -2.83 -3.27
CA THR A 176 41.97 -3.44 -2.03
C THR A 176 41.26 -2.81 -0.85
N ILE A 177 40.83 -3.63 0.11
CA ILE A 177 40.16 -3.16 1.34
C ILE A 177 41.15 -3.33 2.49
N ALA A 178 41.57 -2.23 3.09
CA ALA A 178 42.47 -2.21 4.22
C ALA A 178 41.67 -2.11 5.53
N PRO A 179 41.57 -3.19 6.32
CA PRO A 179 40.92 -3.15 7.63
C PRO A 179 41.76 -2.42 8.68
N GLY A 180 41.07 -1.76 9.60
CA GLY A 180 41.66 -1.03 10.72
C GLY A 180 40.74 -0.95 11.93
N ILE A 181 41.31 -0.48 13.03
CA ILE A 181 40.59 -0.12 14.24
C ILE A 181 40.97 1.31 14.57
N ASP A 182 39.95 2.15 14.78
CA ASP A 182 40.10 3.54 15.17
C ASP A 182 39.47 3.74 16.56
N TYR A 183 40.02 4.64 17.37
CA TYR A 183 39.55 4.90 18.73
C TYR A 183 38.99 6.32 18.83
N PRO A 184 37.73 6.56 18.41
CA PRO A 184 37.16 7.90 18.30
C PRO A 184 37.08 8.65 19.64
N TYR A 185 37.08 7.92 20.76
CA TYR A 185 37.04 8.45 22.12
C TYR A 185 38.36 8.23 22.89
N GLY A 186 39.45 7.89 22.19
CA GLY A 186 40.76 7.59 22.78
C GLY A 186 40.97 6.11 23.08
N GLU A 187 42.24 5.71 23.22
CA GLU A 187 42.66 4.32 23.43
C GLU A 187 42.47 3.84 24.88
N GLN A 188 42.23 4.76 25.81
CA GLN A 188 42.10 4.43 27.23
C GLN A 188 40.67 3.95 27.55
N PRO A 189 40.50 2.78 28.20
CA PRO A 189 39.19 2.32 28.65
C PRO A 189 38.52 3.27 29.65
N PHE A 190 37.20 3.43 29.52
CA PHE A 190 36.38 4.21 30.43
C PHE A 190 36.08 3.43 31.71
N VAL A 191 36.20 4.05 32.87
CA VAL A 191 35.78 3.42 34.13
C VAL A 191 34.26 3.52 34.23
N LEU A 192 33.57 2.36 34.14
CA LEU A 192 32.14 2.29 34.42
C LEU A 192 31.93 1.99 35.91
N ASP A 193 32.53 0.91 36.44
CA ASP A 193 32.43 0.51 37.86
C ASP A 193 33.68 0.84 38.65
N GLU A 194 33.58 1.84 39.53
CA GLU A 194 34.68 2.28 40.41
C GLU A 194 35.12 1.21 41.42
N GLN A 195 34.27 0.21 41.69
CA GLN A 195 34.58 -0.92 42.56
C GLN A 195 35.41 -2.00 41.85
N GLY A 196 35.64 -1.85 40.54
CA GLY A 196 36.48 -2.73 39.74
C GLY A 196 35.88 -4.13 39.49
N ARG A 197 34.55 -4.29 39.57
CA ARG A 197 33.90 -5.57 39.31
C ARG A 197 33.77 -5.83 37.80
N ALA A 198 33.76 -7.09 37.41
CA ALA A 198 33.65 -7.50 36.00
C ALA A 198 32.32 -7.03 35.38
N LEU A 199 32.39 -6.43 34.19
CA LEU A 199 31.20 -5.99 33.45
C LEU A 199 30.58 -7.17 32.69
N ASP A 200 29.47 -7.71 33.21
CA ASP A 200 28.79 -8.89 32.66
C ASP A 200 28.11 -8.59 31.32
N HIS A 201 27.55 -7.38 31.18
CA HIS A 201 26.95 -6.88 29.95
C HIS A 201 27.25 -5.40 29.78
N VAL A 202 27.45 -4.98 28.53
CA VAL A 202 27.70 -3.59 28.13
C VAL A 202 26.80 -3.20 26.97
N SER A 203 26.51 -1.91 26.86
CA SER A 203 25.80 -1.30 25.72
C SER A 203 26.37 0.09 25.49
N VAL A 204 26.37 0.51 24.23
CA VAL A 204 26.87 1.82 23.80
C VAL A 204 25.87 2.43 22.84
N ASN A 205 25.70 3.74 22.88
CA ASN A 205 24.96 4.45 21.85
C ASN A 205 25.53 5.85 21.62
N VAL A 206 25.60 6.27 20.35
CA VAL A 206 26.03 7.62 19.99
C VAL A 206 24.88 8.38 19.32
N ASN A 207 24.62 9.58 19.82
CA ASN A 207 23.64 10.49 19.25
C ASN A 207 24.19 11.93 19.25
N GLY A 208 24.56 12.41 18.07
CA GLY A 208 25.25 13.69 17.91
C GLY A 208 26.59 13.67 18.64
N ASP A 209 26.78 14.61 19.57
CA ASP A 209 28.00 14.75 20.37
C ASP A 209 27.97 13.98 21.70
N THR A 210 26.91 13.21 21.92
CA THR A 210 26.63 12.47 23.17
C THR A 210 26.87 10.97 22.99
N LEU A 211 27.80 10.42 23.76
CA LEU A 211 28.06 8.99 23.89
C LEU A 211 27.48 8.49 25.21
N LEU A 212 26.56 7.52 25.16
CA LEU A 212 26.02 6.87 26.33
C LEU A 212 26.60 5.45 26.45
N LEU A 213 27.15 5.13 27.62
CA LEU A 213 27.67 3.82 27.97
C LEU A 213 26.87 3.26 29.13
N ALA A 214 26.38 2.03 29.00
CA ALA A 214 25.72 1.29 30.07
C ALA A 214 26.45 -0.02 30.34
N GLY A 215 26.67 -0.34 31.60
CA GLY A 215 27.30 -1.58 32.04
C GLY A 215 26.56 -2.19 33.23
N SER A 216 26.63 -3.51 33.36
CA SER A 216 26.07 -4.23 34.50
C SER A 216 27.09 -5.09 35.24
N THR A 217 26.91 -5.19 36.56
CA THR A 217 27.65 -6.06 37.48
C THR A 217 26.62 -6.83 38.33
N GLY A 218 26.24 -8.03 37.87
CA GLY A 218 25.10 -8.78 38.40
C GLY A 218 23.77 -8.04 38.23
N ALA A 219 23.21 -7.51 39.32
CA ALA A 219 21.97 -6.71 39.33
C ALA A 219 22.21 -5.18 39.36
N HIS A 220 23.47 -4.75 39.51
CA HIS A 220 23.80 -3.32 39.56
C HIS A 220 24.02 -2.80 38.15
N LEU A 221 23.29 -1.74 37.80
CA LEU A 221 23.36 -1.07 36.51
C LEU A 221 24.09 0.26 36.68
N GLN A 222 24.97 0.58 35.73
CA GLN A 222 25.73 1.82 35.74
C GLN A 222 25.69 2.44 34.36
N VAL A 223 25.34 3.71 34.32
CA VAL A 223 25.15 4.45 33.07
C VAL A 223 25.97 5.73 33.14
N VAL A 224 26.81 5.93 32.13
CA VAL A 224 27.70 7.07 31.99
C VAL A 224 27.40 7.76 30.67
N GLU A 225 27.16 9.05 30.75
CA GLU A 225 26.97 9.96 29.62
C GLU A 225 28.25 10.76 29.42
N LEU A 226 28.75 10.79 28.20
CA LEU A 226 29.92 11.53 27.78
C LEU A 226 29.49 12.55 26.73
N THR A 227 29.55 13.83 27.07
CA THR A 227 29.24 14.92 26.15
C THR A 227 30.54 15.51 25.63
N ARG A 228 30.72 15.50 24.31
CA ARG A 228 31.85 16.14 23.65
C ARG A 228 31.46 17.55 23.23
N THR A 229 32.31 18.54 23.49
CA THR A 229 32.09 19.90 23.01
C THR A 229 33.37 20.39 22.37
N GLU A 230 33.29 20.67 21.07
CA GLU A 230 34.39 21.25 20.30
C GLU A 230 34.25 22.77 20.27
N ASN A 231 35.31 23.47 20.69
CA ASN A 231 35.34 24.92 20.63
C ASN A 231 35.56 25.38 19.18
N MET A 232 34.55 26.00 18.57
CA MET A 232 34.58 26.45 17.16
C MET A 232 35.71 27.43 16.82
N MET A 233 36.34 28.07 17.81
CA MET A 233 37.39 29.07 17.60
C MET A 233 38.80 28.57 17.94
N THR A 234 38.92 27.56 18.81
CA THR A 234 40.21 26.97 19.21
C THR A 234 40.41 25.53 18.74
N GLU A 235 39.38 24.90 18.16
CA GLU A 235 39.32 23.47 17.80
C GLU A 235 39.60 22.54 19.01
N GLU A 236 39.55 23.07 20.23
CA GLU A 236 39.81 22.31 21.44
C GLU A 236 38.57 21.51 21.83
N VAL A 237 38.76 20.21 22.00
CA VAL A 237 37.71 19.26 22.35
C VAL A 237 37.71 19.06 23.85
N THR A 238 36.61 19.41 24.50
CA THR A 238 36.36 19.10 25.91
C THR A 238 35.38 17.94 26.01
N THR A 239 35.59 17.05 26.97
CA THR A 239 34.70 15.91 27.25
C THR A 239 34.20 16.05 28.68
N GLU A 240 32.89 16.21 28.85
CA GLU A 240 32.24 16.20 30.15
C GLU A 240 31.64 14.81 30.41
N GLN A 241 31.94 14.24 31.57
CA GLN A 241 31.44 12.93 31.98
C GLN A 241 30.40 13.12 33.08
N ASN A 242 29.20 12.61 32.85
CA ASN A 242 28.08 12.65 33.78
C ASN A 242 27.60 11.23 34.09
N ARG A 243 27.24 10.95 35.34
CA ARG A 243 26.75 9.63 35.75
C ARG A 243 25.25 9.67 35.99
N ILE A 244 24.54 8.74 35.37
CA ILE A 244 23.09 8.63 35.52
C ILE A 244 22.81 7.56 36.57
N GLU A 245 22.31 8.00 37.73
CA GLU A 245 21.83 7.09 38.78
C GLU A 245 20.43 6.60 38.44
N LEU A 246 20.28 5.28 38.32
CA LEU A 246 19.00 4.61 38.06
C LEU A 246 18.59 3.77 39.27
N PRO A 247 17.27 3.52 39.47
CA PRO A 247 16.79 2.65 40.53
C PRO A 247 17.44 1.26 40.49
N GLN A 248 17.79 0.72 41.67
CA GLN A 248 18.40 -0.61 41.75
C GLN A 248 17.43 -1.73 41.36
N MET A 249 17.99 -2.77 40.74
CA MET A 249 17.24 -3.96 40.34
C MET A 249 17.48 -5.12 41.31
N THR A 250 16.55 -6.08 41.29
CA THR A 250 16.60 -7.27 42.15
C THR A 250 17.14 -8.50 41.42
N GLU A 251 16.96 -8.54 40.09
CA GLU A 251 17.35 -9.68 39.27
C GLU A 251 18.63 -9.40 38.49
N THR A 252 19.38 -10.45 38.17
CA THR A 252 20.60 -10.36 37.38
C THR A 252 20.30 -9.94 35.95
N VAL A 253 21.09 -9.00 35.43
CA VAL A 253 21.03 -8.54 34.05
C VAL A 253 21.49 -9.65 33.11
N LYS A 254 20.83 -9.75 31.96
CA LYS A 254 21.17 -10.64 30.84
C LYS A 254 21.52 -9.89 29.55
N ASN A 255 20.94 -8.71 29.36
CA ASN A 255 21.34 -7.83 28.26
C ASN A 255 20.87 -6.39 28.50
N ILE A 256 21.51 -5.44 27.81
CA ILE A 256 21.21 -4.01 27.91
C ILE A 256 21.14 -3.42 26.50
N PHE A 257 20.10 -2.62 26.23
CA PHE A 257 19.97 -1.87 24.97
C PHE A 257 19.62 -0.42 25.26
N ILE A 258 20.26 0.49 24.53
CA ILE A 258 20.00 1.93 24.57
C ILE A 258 19.25 2.32 23.29
N ASP A 259 18.15 3.06 23.43
CA ASP A 259 17.44 3.60 22.26
C ASP A 259 18.27 4.71 21.57
N PRO A 260 18.21 4.85 20.23
CA PRO A 260 18.94 5.88 19.47
C PRO A 260 18.74 7.33 19.93
N ARG A 261 17.57 7.62 20.49
CA ARG A 261 17.21 8.94 21.02
C ARG A 261 17.68 9.14 22.46
N GLN A 262 18.34 8.13 23.04
CA GLN A 262 18.84 8.09 24.42
C GLN A 262 17.75 8.44 25.44
N GLN A 263 16.50 8.08 25.14
CA GLN A 263 15.35 8.29 26.03
C GLN A 263 15.08 7.04 26.87
N TRP A 264 15.20 5.86 26.26
CA TRP A 264 14.90 4.59 26.91
C TRP A 264 16.14 3.71 27.04
N LEU A 265 16.25 3.05 28.18
CA LEU A 265 17.20 1.99 28.45
C LEU A 265 16.42 0.71 28.75
N TYR A 266 16.62 -0.31 27.92
CA TYR A 266 15.98 -1.62 28.07
C TYR A 266 16.95 -2.58 28.74
N VAL A 267 16.55 -3.14 29.87
CA VAL A 267 17.36 -4.09 30.62
C VAL A 267 16.62 -5.41 30.71
N ILE A 268 17.13 -6.42 30.01
CA ILE A 268 16.60 -7.77 30.08
C ILE A 268 17.22 -8.44 31.29
N ASN A 269 16.39 -8.93 32.21
CA ASN A 269 16.85 -9.50 33.47
C ASN A 269 16.06 -10.78 33.83
N GLY A 270 16.53 -11.46 34.87
CA GLY A 270 15.87 -12.65 35.41
C GLY A 270 15.68 -13.77 34.37
N ARG A 271 14.53 -14.45 34.44
CA ARG A 271 14.18 -15.50 33.46
C ARG A 271 13.53 -14.95 32.21
N ALA A 272 12.56 -14.06 32.37
CA ALA A 272 11.76 -13.52 31.26
C ALA A 272 11.15 -12.16 31.61
N THR A 273 11.97 -11.25 32.08
CA THR A 273 11.60 -9.91 32.55
C THR A 273 12.41 -8.85 31.80
N ALA A 274 11.78 -7.70 31.57
CA ALA A 274 12.43 -6.50 31.05
C ALA A 274 12.09 -5.31 31.93
N ASP A 275 13.11 -4.68 32.50
CA ASP A 275 12.99 -3.41 33.19
C ASP A 275 13.33 -2.30 32.19
N VAL A 276 12.40 -1.37 31.98
CA VAL A 276 12.58 -0.23 31.06
C VAL A 276 12.71 1.04 31.87
N PHE A 277 13.83 1.73 31.68
CA PHE A 277 14.14 2.99 32.36
C PHE A 277 13.97 4.17 31.41
N ASN A 278 13.42 5.26 31.92
CA ASN A 278 13.42 6.55 31.26
C ASN A 278 14.70 7.29 31.70
N LEU A 279 15.61 7.51 30.75
CA LEU A 279 16.89 8.16 30.99
C LEU A 279 16.76 9.67 31.25
N ARG A 280 15.70 10.30 30.73
CA ARG A 280 15.43 11.73 30.95
C ARG A 280 14.92 12.00 32.36
N ASP A 281 13.95 11.18 32.80
CA ASP A 281 13.34 11.30 34.12
C ASP A 281 14.09 10.52 35.21
N LYS A 282 15.12 9.75 34.82
CA LYS A 282 15.95 8.90 35.69
C LYS A 282 15.11 7.94 36.55
N SER A 283 14.05 7.41 35.97
CA SER A 283 13.03 6.63 36.67
C SER A 283 12.74 5.31 35.95
N LEU A 284 12.23 4.33 36.70
CA LEU A 284 11.73 3.08 36.13
C LEU A 284 10.35 3.34 35.51
N ASN A 285 10.23 3.18 34.19
CA ASN A 285 8.95 3.29 33.49
C ASN A 285 8.04 2.09 33.79
N GLY A 286 8.61 0.88 33.81
CA GLY A 286 7.86 -0.32 34.14
C GLY A 286 8.71 -1.59 34.09
N ARG A 287 8.20 -2.63 34.74
CA ARG A 287 8.71 -4.01 34.67
C ARG A 287 7.74 -4.83 33.83
N TYR A 288 8.24 -5.41 32.75
CA TYR A 288 7.43 -6.10 31.75
C TYR A 288 7.77 -7.58 31.74
N LYS A 289 6.73 -8.43 31.73
CA LYS A 289 6.89 -9.89 31.61
C LYS A 289 6.97 -10.25 30.13
N LEU A 290 8.08 -10.85 29.71
CA LEU A 290 8.39 -11.16 28.31
C LEU A 290 7.80 -12.48 27.82
N SER A 291 7.49 -13.40 28.74
CA SER A 291 6.84 -14.67 28.43
C SER A 291 5.80 -15.02 29.48
N GLU A 292 4.64 -15.52 29.05
CA GLU A 292 3.60 -15.95 29.99
C GLU A 292 3.92 -17.28 30.68
N SER A 293 4.70 -18.13 30.03
CA SER A 293 5.05 -19.47 30.49
C SER A 293 6.16 -19.43 31.53
N ALA A 294 5.91 -20.00 32.71
CA ALA A 294 6.87 -20.05 33.82
C ALA A 294 8.15 -20.86 33.50
N ASP A 295 8.06 -21.78 32.53
CA ASP A 295 9.17 -22.64 32.10
C ASP A 295 9.97 -22.07 30.93
N THR A 296 9.67 -20.84 30.50
CA THR A 296 10.33 -20.21 29.36
C THR A 296 11.37 -19.23 29.86
N GLU A 297 12.57 -19.30 29.27
CA GLU A 297 13.69 -18.43 29.59
C GLU A 297 14.11 -17.66 28.35
N ILE A 298 14.44 -16.37 28.51
CA ILE A 298 15.00 -15.55 27.43
C ILE A 298 16.47 -15.87 27.29
N THR A 299 16.85 -16.25 26.07
CA THR A 299 18.17 -16.78 25.73
C THR A 299 18.93 -15.92 24.72
N ALA A 300 18.23 -15.19 23.85
CA ALA A 300 18.84 -14.29 22.88
C ALA A 300 18.02 -13.02 22.71
N THR A 301 18.67 -11.89 22.47
CA THR A 301 17.99 -10.61 22.21
C THR A 301 18.81 -9.78 21.24
N ALA A 302 18.13 -9.00 20.39
CA ALA A 302 18.78 -8.08 19.46
C ALA A 302 17.88 -6.88 19.16
N GLN A 303 18.49 -5.75 18.82
CA GLN A 303 17.80 -4.56 18.36
C GLN A 303 17.71 -4.57 16.83
N LEU A 304 16.58 -4.15 16.26
CA LEU A 304 16.45 -3.99 14.81
C LEU A 304 17.00 -2.64 14.34
N VAL A 305 17.25 -2.52 13.03
CA VAL A 305 17.66 -1.26 12.37
C VAL A 305 16.78 -0.09 12.83
N GLY A 306 17.37 1.08 13.04
CA GLY A 306 16.69 2.26 13.56
C GLY A 306 16.37 2.20 15.07
N GLY A 307 16.74 1.13 15.77
CA GLY A 307 16.83 1.08 17.22
C GLY A 307 15.53 1.14 18.03
N ILE A 308 14.36 1.12 17.37
CA ILE A 308 13.06 1.24 18.04
C ILE A 308 12.54 -0.12 18.54
N SER A 309 12.79 -1.18 17.78
CA SER A 309 12.30 -2.53 18.07
C SER A 309 13.39 -3.44 18.66
N LEU A 310 12.98 -4.24 19.64
CA LEU A 310 13.75 -5.36 20.18
C LEU A 310 13.12 -6.69 19.77
N ILE A 311 13.94 -7.61 19.26
CA ILE A 311 13.57 -9.02 19.08
C ILE A 311 14.11 -9.81 20.26
N ILE A 312 13.24 -10.63 20.83
CA ILE A 312 13.49 -11.42 22.03
C ILE A 312 13.25 -12.88 21.67
N GLY A 313 14.29 -13.71 21.79
CA GLY A 313 14.28 -15.15 21.56
C GLY A 313 14.28 -15.93 22.87
N ASP A 314 13.56 -17.04 22.88
CA ASP A 314 13.37 -17.87 24.07
C ASP A 314 13.95 -19.29 23.96
N SER A 315 13.95 -19.99 25.10
CA SER A 315 14.46 -21.35 25.26
C SER A 315 13.65 -22.43 24.52
N LYS A 316 12.50 -22.09 23.95
CA LYS A 316 11.59 -22.98 23.22
C LYS A 316 11.50 -22.64 21.72
N GLY A 317 12.39 -21.78 21.22
CA GLY A 317 12.44 -21.39 19.80
C GLY A 317 11.42 -20.34 19.39
N GLY A 318 10.75 -19.72 20.37
CA GLY A 318 9.88 -18.57 20.18
C GLY A 318 10.68 -17.28 20.01
N LEU A 319 10.20 -16.41 19.13
CA LEU A 319 10.76 -15.07 18.89
C LEU A 319 9.63 -14.04 19.04
N ALA A 320 9.90 -12.91 19.66
CA ALA A 320 8.91 -11.88 19.91
C ALA A 320 9.47 -10.48 19.64
N GLN A 321 8.71 -9.65 18.92
CA GLN A 321 9.05 -8.25 18.72
C GLN A 321 8.35 -7.36 19.75
N TRP A 322 9.12 -6.46 20.34
CA TRP A 322 8.66 -5.49 21.33
C TRP A 322 9.17 -4.10 20.98
N PHE A 323 8.35 -3.07 21.22
CA PHE A 323 8.78 -1.66 21.20
C PHE A 323 7.89 -0.79 22.10
N MET A 324 8.31 0.45 22.34
CA MET A 324 7.53 1.43 23.10
C MET A 324 6.38 1.98 22.26
N ALA A 325 5.15 1.85 22.76
CA ALA A 325 3.93 2.41 22.17
C ALA A 325 3.05 3.03 23.25
N ARG A 326 2.30 4.10 22.92
CA ARG A 326 1.41 4.72 23.91
C ARG A 326 0.16 3.90 24.11
N ASP A 327 -0.35 3.91 25.34
CA ASP A 327 -1.69 3.45 25.66
C ASP A 327 -2.71 4.60 25.49
N PRO A 328 -4.03 4.30 25.47
CA PRO A 328 -5.08 5.32 25.38
C PRO A 328 -5.07 6.34 26.54
N ASP A 329 -4.39 6.02 27.65
CA ASP A 329 -4.14 6.93 28.77
C ASP A 329 -3.01 7.94 28.50
N GLY A 330 -2.31 7.80 27.37
CA GLY A 330 -1.20 8.66 26.94
C GLY A 330 0.18 8.16 27.39
N GLU A 331 0.26 7.12 28.22
CA GLU A 331 1.52 6.62 28.78
C GLU A 331 2.24 5.70 27.80
N SER A 332 3.56 5.89 27.64
CA SER A 332 4.40 5.03 26.81
C SER A 332 4.71 3.73 27.56
N ARG A 333 4.35 2.58 26.98
CA ARG A 333 4.62 1.25 27.54
C ARG A 333 5.36 0.35 26.56
N PHE A 334 6.15 -0.57 27.09
CA PHE A 334 6.83 -1.59 26.31
C PHE A 334 5.86 -2.72 25.97
N LYS A 335 5.44 -2.80 24.70
CA LYS A 335 4.36 -3.71 24.27
C LYS A 335 4.87 -4.83 23.39
N LEU A 336 4.27 -6.01 23.56
CA LEU A 336 4.40 -7.12 22.63
C LEU A 336 3.63 -6.80 21.36
N ILE A 337 4.32 -6.85 20.22
CA ILE A 337 3.75 -6.44 18.93
C ILE A 337 3.38 -7.65 18.09
N ARG A 338 4.27 -8.64 18.03
CA ARG A 338 4.09 -9.87 17.25
C ARG A 338 5.07 -10.95 17.68
N THR A 339 4.73 -12.19 17.37
CA THR A 339 5.53 -13.37 17.65
C THR A 339 5.81 -14.19 16.39
N PHE A 340 6.92 -14.92 16.42
CA PHE A 340 7.36 -15.86 15.41
C PHE A 340 7.77 -17.16 16.10
N GLN A 341 7.74 -18.25 15.35
CA GLN A 341 8.25 -19.53 15.79
C GLN A 341 9.31 -20.00 14.81
N MET A 342 10.48 -20.33 15.32
CA MET A 342 11.58 -20.87 14.54
C MET A 342 11.59 -22.40 14.61
N GLY A 343 11.67 -22.94 15.82
CA GLY A 343 11.82 -24.37 16.07
C GLY A 343 11.39 -24.75 17.48
N LYS A 344 12.03 -25.74 18.10
CA LYS A 344 11.80 -26.11 19.51
C LYS A 344 13.04 -25.92 20.39
N ALA A 345 14.20 -25.71 19.77
CA ALA A 345 15.46 -25.49 20.48
C ALA A 345 15.57 -24.02 20.92
N ALA A 346 16.42 -23.79 21.92
CA ALA A 346 16.69 -22.45 22.43
C ALA A 346 17.33 -21.57 21.36
N VAL A 347 16.84 -20.34 21.19
CA VAL A 347 17.49 -19.35 20.32
C VAL A 347 18.79 -18.91 20.96
N VAL A 348 19.91 -19.04 20.25
CA VAL A 348 21.26 -18.75 20.77
C VAL A 348 21.71 -17.35 20.37
N GLN A 349 21.42 -16.93 19.15
CA GLN A 349 21.81 -15.61 18.64
C GLN A 349 20.76 -15.07 17.69
N ILE A 350 20.60 -13.75 17.69
CA ILE A 350 19.76 -13.01 16.75
C ILE A 350 20.64 -11.90 16.17
N ASP A 351 20.61 -11.72 14.86
CA ASP A 351 21.35 -10.68 14.15
C ASP A 351 20.41 -9.95 13.19
N ALA A 352 20.46 -8.62 13.18
CA ALA A 352 19.52 -7.79 12.44
C ALA A 352 20.09 -7.37 11.08
N GLU A 353 19.22 -7.25 10.07
CA GLU A 353 19.62 -6.61 8.81
C GLU A 353 19.86 -5.11 9.04
N GLU A 354 20.92 -4.56 8.43
CA GLU A 354 21.31 -3.15 8.62
C GLU A 354 20.53 -2.15 7.77
N ARG A 355 19.76 -2.63 6.78
CA ARG A 355 19.08 -1.78 5.78
C ARG A 355 17.57 -1.99 5.71
N ARG A 356 17.06 -3.03 6.36
CA ARG A 356 15.65 -3.44 6.32
C ARG A 356 15.26 -4.00 7.67
N LYS A 357 13.96 -4.08 7.95
CA LYS A 357 13.41 -4.62 9.21
C LYS A 357 13.44 -6.17 9.26
N GLY A 358 14.41 -6.78 8.59
CA GLY A 358 14.69 -8.21 8.59
C GLY A 358 15.67 -8.59 9.70
N PHE A 359 15.64 -9.86 10.10
CA PHE A 359 16.60 -10.42 11.05
C PHE A 359 16.77 -11.91 10.82
N VAL A 360 17.90 -12.44 11.28
CA VAL A 360 18.20 -13.87 11.29
C VAL A 360 18.38 -14.34 12.72
N ALA A 361 18.03 -15.60 12.97
CA ALA A 361 18.20 -16.23 14.28
C ALA A 361 18.85 -17.60 14.09
N LEU A 362 19.76 -17.95 15.00
CA LEU A 362 20.41 -19.26 15.07
C LEU A 362 19.98 -19.93 16.39
N ASP A 363 19.56 -21.18 16.32
CA ASP A 363 19.20 -21.95 17.51
C ASP A 363 20.30 -22.91 17.97
N ALA A 364 20.12 -23.52 19.14
CA ALA A 364 21.07 -24.46 19.73
C ALA A 364 21.20 -25.78 18.96
N ALA A 365 20.26 -26.09 18.06
CA ALA A 365 20.30 -27.27 17.20
C ALA A 365 21.03 -27.00 15.87
N GLY A 366 21.43 -25.75 15.60
CA GLY A 366 22.09 -25.35 14.36
C GLY A 366 21.13 -25.01 13.22
N GLU A 367 19.83 -24.86 13.50
CA GLU A 367 18.87 -24.33 12.53
C GLU A 367 19.06 -22.81 12.40
N LEU A 368 18.98 -22.29 11.17
CA LEU A 368 19.02 -20.86 10.85
C LEU A 368 17.66 -20.43 10.33
N GLY A 369 17.05 -19.47 11.02
CA GLY A 369 15.80 -18.84 10.63
C GLY A 369 16.04 -17.46 10.03
N VAL A 370 15.33 -17.14 8.94
CA VAL A 370 15.31 -15.81 8.32
C VAL A 370 13.90 -15.24 8.44
N PHE A 371 13.77 -14.05 9.00
CA PHE A 371 12.50 -13.44 9.33
C PHE A 371 12.43 -11.99 8.86
N HIS A 372 11.22 -11.52 8.62
CA HIS A 372 10.96 -10.09 8.45
C HIS A 372 9.88 -9.63 9.42
N SER A 373 10.21 -8.61 10.20
CA SER A 373 9.39 -8.18 11.33
C SER A 373 8.08 -7.55 10.90
N THR A 374 8.11 -6.42 10.16
CA THR A 374 6.91 -5.67 9.70
C THR A 374 5.95 -6.50 8.87
N ALA A 375 6.49 -7.26 7.90
CA ALA A 375 5.73 -8.16 7.04
C ALA A 375 5.16 -9.38 7.78
N HIS A 376 5.57 -9.62 9.04
CA HIS A 376 5.24 -10.82 9.82
C HIS A 376 5.47 -12.12 9.04
N ARG A 377 6.69 -12.28 8.50
CA ARG A 377 7.07 -13.46 7.71
C ARG A 377 8.19 -14.25 8.33
N THR A 378 7.99 -15.56 8.40
CA THR A 378 9.07 -16.55 8.42
C THR A 378 9.41 -16.87 6.97
N LEU A 379 10.60 -16.45 6.52
CA LEU A 379 11.02 -16.56 5.12
C LEU A 379 11.72 -17.89 4.85
N LEU A 380 12.43 -18.41 5.85
CA LEU A 380 13.19 -19.66 5.80
C LEU A 380 13.44 -20.16 7.22
N VAL A 381 13.41 -21.47 7.44
CA VAL A 381 14.04 -22.14 8.58
C VAL A 381 14.66 -23.42 8.05
N GLU A 382 16.00 -23.50 8.06
CA GLU A 382 16.74 -24.65 7.54
C GLU A 382 17.99 -24.93 8.40
N PRO A 383 18.46 -26.20 8.46
CA PRO A 383 19.71 -26.53 9.13
C PRO A 383 20.90 -25.88 8.44
N ALA A 384 21.72 -25.15 9.21
CA ALA A 384 22.88 -24.41 8.70
C ALA A 384 24.20 -24.79 9.38
N ALA A 385 24.12 -25.35 10.59
CA ALA A 385 25.24 -25.77 11.44
C ALA A 385 24.90 -27.13 12.08
N GLU A 386 25.91 -27.85 12.60
CA GLU A 386 25.70 -29.13 13.29
C GLU A 386 25.48 -28.95 14.82
N GLY A 387 25.60 -27.71 15.32
CA GLY A 387 25.53 -27.35 16.73
C GLY A 387 25.55 -25.84 16.95
N PRO A 388 25.71 -25.38 18.21
CA PRO A 388 25.70 -23.96 18.55
C PRO A 388 26.96 -23.28 18.01
N GLY A 389 26.77 -22.21 17.24
CA GLY A 389 27.84 -21.37 16.69
C GLY A 389 27.57 -19.89 16.92
N ILE A 390 28.50 -19.05 16.45
CA ILE A 390 28.30 -17.60 16.36
C ILE A 390 28.11 -17.21 14.89
N LEU A 391 27.06 -16.46 14.61
CA LEU A 391 26.67 -16.02 13.28
C LEU A 391 27.13 -14.57 13.05
N ALA A 392 27.43 -14.23 11.80
CA ALA A 392 27.50 -12.86 11.34
C ALA A 392 26.76 -12.70 10.02
N LEU A 393 25.86 -11.73 9.96
CA LEU A 393 25.18 -11.28 8.76
C LEU A 393 25.95 -10.14 8.11
N SER A 394 25.99 -10.12 6.78
CA SER A 394 26.60 -8.99 6.08
C SER A 394 25.68 -7.76 6.04
N PRO A 395 26.24 -6.54 5.92
CA PRO A 395 25.47 -5.30 5.76
C PRO A 395 24.44 -5.29 4.62
N ARG A 396 24.66 -6.13 3.59
CA ARG A 396 23.75 -6.29 2.44
C ARG A 396 22.78 -7.45 2.59
N ALA A 397 22.79 -8.13 3.73
CA ALA A 397 21.96 -9.29 4.06
C ALA A 397 22.01 -10.40 3.00
N ASN A 398 23.18 -10.59 2.36
CA ASN A 398 23.36 -11.54 1.26
C ASN A 398 24.42 -12.62 1.53
N ARG A 399 25.10 -12.52 2.67
CA ARG A 399 26.11 -13.48 3.12
C ARG A 399 25.97 -13.66 4.62
N ILE A 400 26.07 -14.91 5.05
CA ILE A 400 26.16 -15.28 6.45
C ILE A 400 27.44 -16.10 6.64
N ILE A 401 28.14 -15.91 7.75
CA ILE A 401 29.21 -16.80 8.18
C ILE A 401 28.87 -17.28 9.58
N ILE A 402 28.93 -18.60 9.79
CA ILE A 402 28.80 -19.21 11.11
C ILE A 402 30.16 -19.78 11.50
N GLU A 403 30.67 -19.41 12.68
CA GLU A 403 31.82 -20.10 13.29
C GLU A 403 31.32 -21.21 14.21
N GLU A 404 31.71 -22.44 13.89
CA GLU A 404 31.33 -23.65 14.62
C GLU A 404 32.50 -24.65 14.62
N GLY A 405 32.82 -25.21 15.78
CA GLY A 405 33.78 -26.32 15.88
C GLY A 405 35.17 -26.05 15.29
N GLY A 406 35.63 -24.79 15.32
CA GLY A 406 36.89 -24.38 14.71
C GLY A 406 36.87 -24.28 13.19
N LYS A 407 35.67 -24.15 12.59
CA LYS A 407 35.45 -23.96 11.15
C LYS A 407 34.60 -22.71 10.91
N LEU A 408 34.74 -22.11 9.73
CA LEU A 408 33.83 -21.08 9.22
C LEU A 408 32.94 -21.70 8.15
N LEU A 409 31.63 -21.54 8.31
CA LEU A 409 30.59 -22.01 7.40
C LEU A 409 30.03 -20.83 6.60
N PRO A 410 30.57 -20.53 5.41
CA PRO A 410 30.04 -19.46 4.58
C PRO A 410 28.74 -19.89 3.88
N LEU A 411 27.71 -19.07 4.05
CA LEU A 411 26.38 -19.22 3.45
C LEU A 411 26.07 -18.01 2.57
N SER A 412 25.34 -18.24 1.48
CA SER A 412 24.80 -17.20 0.62
C SER A 412 23.30 -17.09 0.87
N LEU A 413 22.82 -15.88 1.18
CA LEU A 413 21.40 -15.60 1.39
C LEU A 413 20.86 -14.80 0.21
N ARG A 414 19.78 -15.25 -0.40
CA ARG A 414 19.05 -14.50 -1.43
C ARG A 414 17.63 -14.25 -0.97
N ASN A 415 17.32 -12.98 -0.72
CA ASN A 415 16.03 -12.56 -0.16
C ASN A 415 15.60 -11.19 -0.77
N PRO A 416 15.00 -11.21 -1.97
CA PRO A 416 14.76 -9.98 -2.74
C PRO A 416 13.59 -9.13 -2.24
N HIS A 417 12.51 -9.75 -1.73
CA HIS A 417 11.26 -9.07 -1.36
C HIS A 417 10.70 -9.45 0.03
N PRO A 418 11.51 -9.39 1.11
CA PRO A 418 11.08 -9.84 2.43
C PRO A 418 9.97 -8.99 3.07
N GLU A 419 9.88 -7.71 2.70
CA GLU A 419 8.93 -6.73 3.26
C GLU A 419 7.48 -6.95 2.80
N ILE A 420 7.23 -7.87 1.85
CA ILE A 420 5.90 -8.11 1.30
C ILE A 420 5.31 -9.40 1.84
N SER A 421 4.09 -9.32 2.38
CA SER A 421 3.26 -10.46 2.76
C SER A 421 1.79 -10.19 2.48
N PHE A 422 0.99 -11.24 2.31
CA PHE A 422 -0.45 -11.06 2.09
C PHE A 422 -1.13 -10.35 3.28
N SER A 423 -0.72 -10.67 4.51
CA SER A 423 -1.23 -10.02 5.72
C SER A 423 -0.83 -8.55 5.81
N ALA A 424 0.39 -8.17 5.42
CA ALA A 424 0.83 -6.78 5.44
C ALA A 424 0.16 -5.92 4.35
N LEU A 425 -0.16 -6.51 3.19
CA LEU A 425 -0.84 -5.81 2.11
C LEU A 425 -2.31 -5.51 2.44
N TRP A 426 -3.00 -6.41 3.14
CA TRP A 426 -4.46 -6.32 3.34
C TRP A 426 -4.91 -6.14 4.79
N GLY A 427 -4.06 -6.46 5.76
CA GLY A 427 -4.30 -6.35 7.19
C GLY A 427 -3.78 -5.05 7.79
N LYS A 428 -4.13 -4.80 9.06
CA LYS A 428 -3.51 -3.72 9.85
C LYS A 428 -2.11 -4.15 10.26
N VAL A 429 -1.14 -3.25 10.08
CA VAL A 429 0.23 -3.48 10.51
C VAL A 429 0.55 -2.48 11.61
N TRP A 430 1.19 -2.96 12.67
CA TRP A 430 1.71 -2.11 13.74
C TRP A 430 3.10 -1.62 13.36
N TYR A 431 3.16 -0.47 12.72
CA TYR A 431 4.41 0.16 12.32
C TYR A 431 5.14 0.74 13.54
N GLU A 432 6.45 0.86 13.45
CA GLU A 432 7.23 1.49 14.52
C GLU A 432 6.84 2.97 14.69
N ASN A 433 6.85 3.45 15.94
CA ASN A 433 6.36 4.78 16.34
C ASN A 433 4.84 5.00 16.18
N TYR A 434 4.05 3.98 15.87
CA TYR A 434 2.59 4.07 15.88
C TYR A 434 2.05 3.53 17.20
N ASP A 435 1.03 4.19 17.74
CA ASP A 435 0.39 3.76 18.99
C ASP A 435 -0.54 2.54 18.79
N GLU A 436 -1.00 2.32 17.55
CA GLU A 436 -1.91 1.24 17.19
C GLU A 436 -1.67 0.71 15.75
N PRO A 437 -2.11 -0.52 15.44
CA PRO A 437 -2.07 -1.06 14.09
C PRO A 437 -2.94 -0.26 13.11
N LYS A 438 -2.39 0.13 11.96
CA LYS A 438 -3.10 0.92 10.93
C LYS A 438 -2.93 0.34 9.52
N TYR A 439 -3.81 0.76 8.62
CA TYR A 439 -3.65 0.56 7.18
C TYR A 439 -2.96 1.80 6.61
N VAL A 440 -1.72 1.67 6.17
CA VAL A 440 -0.95 2.83 5.70
C VAL A 440 -0.32 2.52 4.35
N TRP A 441 -0.52 3.43 3.40
CA TRP A 441 0.24 3.49 2.17
C TRP A 441 1.19 4.70 2.21
N GLN A 442 2.48 4.43 2.28
CA GLN A 442 3.57 5.39 2.24
C GLN A 442 4.76 4.73 1.55
N SER A 443 5.04 5.16 0.33
CA SER A 443 6.06 4.59 -0.56
C SER A 443 7.45 5.21 -0.40
N THR A 444 7.54 6.39 0.23
CA THR A 444 8.79 7.12 0.45
C THR A 444 8.90 7.64 1.88
N ALA A 445 10.14 7.68 2.39
CA ALA A 445 10.50 8.51 3.54
C ALA A 445 11.79 9.27 3.28
N SER A 446 12.03 10.28 4.11
CA SER A 446 13.22 11.13 4.09
C SER A 446 14.43 10.54 4.82
N ASN A 447 14.30 9.36 5.44
CA ASN A 447 15.35 8.74 6.25
C ASN A 447 15.73 7.34 5.76
N THR A 448 16.92 6.88 6.13
CA THR A 448 17.49 5.59 5.70
C THR A 448 16.91 4.40 6.48
N ASP A 449 16.39 4.61 7.69
CA ASP A 449 15.69 3.60 8.52
C ASP A 449 14.24 3.34 8.08
N PHE A 450 13.95 3.58 6.80
CA PHE A 450 12.59 3.59 6.28
C PHE A 450 11.94 2.20 6.37
N GLU A 451 10.81 2.14 7.08
CA GLU A 451 9.91 0.99 7.10
C GLU A 451 8.85 1.18 6.00
N PRO A 452 8.90 0.42 4.88
CA PRO A 452 7.98 0.60 3.77
C PRO A 452 6.54 0.22 4.17
N LYS A 453 5.58 1.11 3.88
CA LYS A 453 4.16 0.92 4.22
C LYS A 453 3.37 0.75 2.93
N LEU A 454 3.08 -0.49 2.55
CA LEU A 454 2.54 -0.80 1.22
C LEU A 454 1.13 -1.42 1.29
N SER A 455 0.29 -0.97 2.22
CA SER A 455 -1.08 -1.50 2.37
C SER A 455 -1.96 -1.14 1.16
N LEU A 456 -2.50 -2.15 0.48
CA LEU A 456 -3.41 -1.97 -0.65
C LEU A 456 -4.85 -1.68 -0.21
N SER A 457 -5.22 -2.02 1.03
CA SER A 457 -6.55 -1.79 1.59
C SER A 457 -7.07 -0.37 1.40
N PRO A 458 -6.34 0.71 1.77
CA PRO A 458 -6.82 2.08 1.59
C PRO A 458 -6.98 2.45 0.12
N LEU A 459 -6.14 1.91 -0.76
CA LEU A 459 -6.23 2.16 -2.21
C LEU A 459 -7.45 1.49 -2.82
N THR A 460 -7.72 0.24 -2.45
CA THR A 460 -8.92 -0.50 -2.87
C THR A 460 -10.19 0.14 -2.32
N PHE A 461 -10.17 0.53 -1.04
CA PHE A 461 -11.28 1.25 -0.42
C PHE A 461 -11.54 2.57 -1.13
N GLY A 462 -10.50 3.36 -1.41
CA GLY A 462 -10.59 4.55 -2.22
C GLY A 462 -11.26 4.26 -3.57
N THR A 463 -10.77 3.28 -4.34
CA THR A 463 -11.37 2.90 -5.62
C THR A 463 -12.89 2.63 -5.52
N LEU A 464 -13.32 1.91 -4.49
CA LEU A 464 -14.73 1.65 -4.24
C LEU A 464 -15.50 2.89 -3.80
N LYS A 465 -14.91 3.74 -2.95
CA LYS A 465 -15.47 5.02 -2.48
C LYS A 465 -15.78 5.96 -3.65
N ALA A 466 -14.84 6.14 -4.60
CA ALA A 466 -15.08 6.94 -5.81
C ALA A 466 -16.23 6.38 -6.64
N ALA A 467 -16.17 5.08 -6.95
CA ALA A 467 -17.19 4.43 -7.77
C ALA A 467 -18.57 4.49 -7.12
N PHE A 468 -18.66 4.32 -5.81
CA PHE A 468 -19.89 4.42 -5.05
C PHE A 468 -20.51 5.82 -5.16
N TYR A 469 -19.75 6.88 -4.86
CA TYR A 469 -20.26 8.25 -4.93
C TYR A 469 -20.58 8.70 -6.36
N ALA A 470 -19.79 8.27 -7.34
CA ALA A 470 -20.11 8.51 -8.75
C ALA A 470 -21.43 7.84 -9.16
N MET A 471 -21.65 6.60 -8.74
CA MET A 471 -22.86 5.83 -9.08
C MET A 471 -24.10 6.35 -8.37
N ILE A 472 -24.01 6.86 -7.14
CA ILE A 472 -25.13 7.53 -6.45
C ILE A 472 -25.71 8.66 -7.32
N LEU A 473 -24.84 9.44 -7.97
CA LEU A 473 -25.27 10.53 -8.84
C LEU A 473 -25.66 10.02 -10.24
N ALA A 474 -24.80 9.23 -10.87
CA ALA A 474 -24.94 8.85 -12.27
C ALA A 474 -26.08 7.87 -12.54
N ALA A 475 -26.24 6.84 -11.70
CA ALA A 475 -27.21 5.77 -11.92
C ALA A 475 -28.66 6.27 -12.00
N PRO A 476 -29.21 7.01 -11.01
CA PRO A 476 -30.59 7.46 -11.08
C PRO A 476 -30.80 8.44 -12.23
N LEU A 477 -29.86 9.37 -12.45
CA LEU A 477 -29.99 10.38 -13.48
C LEU A 477 -29.94 9.78 -14.90
N ALA A 478 -28.98 8.88 -15.15
CA ALA A 478 -28.83 8.22 -16.45
C ALA A 478 -30.00 7.27 -16.75
N ILE A 479 -30.48 6.48 -15.78
CA ILE A 479 -31.62 5.59 -15.97
C ILE A 479 -32.91 6.39 -16.21
N ALA A 480 -33.17 7.40 -15.39
CA ALA A 480 -34.36 8.24 -15.55
C ALA A 480 -34.35 8.96 -16.91
N ALA A 481 -33.20 9.50 -17.31
CA ALA A 481 -33.02 10.11 -18.63
C ALA A 481 -33.23 9.09 -19.76
N ALA A 482 -32.66 7.88 -19.66
CA ALA A 482 -32.82 6.83 -20.67
C ALA A 482 -34.27 6.40 -20.83
N ILE A 483 -34.98 6.18 -19.72
CA ILE A 483 -36.41 5.83 -19.71
C ILE A 483 -37.24 6.96 -20.33
N TYR A 484 -36.99 8.21 -19.94
CA TYR A 484 -37.74 9.35 -20.46
C TYR A 484 -37.52 9.54 -21.95
N THR A 485 -36.27 9.49 -22.41
CA THR A 485 -35.93 9.68 -23.82
C THR A 485 -36.42 8.53 -24.71
N ALA A 486 -36.38 7.29 -24.23
CA ALA A 486 -36.83 6.14 -25.01
C ALA A 486 -38.35 6.02 -25.11
N TYR A 487 -39.09 6.38 -24.05
CA TYR A 487 -40.53 6.07 -23.95
C TYR A 487 -41.46 7.29 -24.02
N PHE A 488 -41.08 8.45 -23.50
CA PHE A 488 -41.97 9.63 -23.41
C PHE A 488 -41.60 10.76 -24.37
N MET A 489 -40.33 10.87 -24.78
CA MET A 489 -39.86 11.99 -25.57
C MET A 489 -40.30 11.93 -27.04
N ALA A 490 -40.63 13.09 -27.62
CA ALA A 490 -40.97 13.20 -29.04
C ALA A 490 -39.77 12.79 -29.93
N PRO A 491 -40.00 12.10 -31.08
CA PRO A 491 -38.93 11.66 -31.97
C PRO A 491 -38.00 12.78 -32.45
N GLY A 492 -38.54 13.99 -32.65
CA GLY A 492 -37.77 15.16 -33.07
C GLY A 492 -36.80 15.66 -32.01
N MET A 493 -37.22 15.67 -30.73
CA MET A 493 -36.38 16.07 -29.61
C MET A 493 -35.31 14.99 -29.32
N ARG A 494 -35.70 13.71 -29.33
CA ARG A 494 -34.77 12.58 -29.14
C ARG A 494 -33.61 12.58 -30.15
N ARG A 495 -33.87 12.88 -31.42
CA ARG A 495 -32.84 13.01 -32.48
C ARG A 495 -31.77 14.06 -32.16
N LYS A 496 -32.06 15.01 -31.28
CA LYS A 496 -31.10 16.02 -30.80
C LYS A 496 -30.46 15.62 -29.47
N VAL A 497 -31.26 15.14 -28.52
CA VAL A 497 -30.78 14.82 -27.15
C VAL A 497 -29.82 13.63 -27.13
N LYS A 498 -30.12 12.53 -27.85
CA LYS A 498 -29.27 11.33 -27.84
C LYS A 498 -27.83 11.63 -28.29
N PRO A 499 -27.59 12.27 -29.47
CA PRO A 499 -26.24 12.64 -29.87
C PRO A 499 -25.52 13.59 -28.90
N VAL A 500 -26.23 14.49 -28.22
CA VAL A 500 -25.61 15.41 -27.24
C VAL A 500 -25.10 14.63 -26.03
N ILE A 501 -25.88 13.68 -25.50
CA ILE A 501 -25.45 12.85 -24.37
C ILE A 501 -24.30 11.92 -24.80
N GLU A 502 -24.35 11.34 -26.00
CA GLU A 502 -23.24 10.52 -26.52
C GLU A 502 -21.97 11.34 -26.73
N LEU A 503 -22.09 12.60 -27.19
CA LEU A 503 -20.94 13.50 -27.34
C LEU A 503 -20.27 13.82 -25.99
N MET A 504 -21.02 13.75 -24.88
CA MET A 504 -20.44 13.92 -23.55
C MET A 504 -19.44 12.80 -23.21
N GLU A 505 -19.60 11.59 -23.75
CA GLU A 505 -18.65 10.49 -23.55
C GLU A 505 -17.28 10.77 -24.19
N ALA A 506 -17.27 11.59 -25.25
CA ALA A 506 -16.05 11.93 -25.98
C ALA A 506 -15.19 12.98 -25.26
N MET A 507 -15.65 13.57 -24.16
CA MET A 507 -14.86 14.53 -23.40
C MET A 507 -13.64 13.85 -22.77
N PRO A 508 -12.42 14.40 -22.95
CA PRO A 508 -11.22 13.86 -22.32
C PRO A 508 -11.34 13.91 -20.79
N THR A 509 -11.14 12.77 -20.13
CA THR A 509 -11.25 12.65 -18.66
C THR A 509 -10.23 13.52 -17.92
N VAL A 510 -9.07 13.78 -18.53
CA VAL A 510 -8.06 14.73 -18.02
C VAL A 510 -8.62 16.15 -17.91
N ILE A 511 -9.40 16.60 -18.92
CA ILE A 511 -10.02 17.94 -18.91
C ILE A 511 -11.06 18.01 -17.80
N LEU A 512 -11.87 16.95 -17.64
CA LEU A 512 -12.84 16.86 -16.56
C LEU A 512 -12.17 16.83 -15.17
N GLY A 513 -11.06 16.12 -15.02
CA GLY A 513 -10.27 16.10 -13.79
C GLY A 513 -9.68 17.47 -13.44
N PHE A 514 -9.14 18.18 -14.44
CA PHE A 514 -8.60 19.52 -14.26
C PHE A 514 -9.69 20.52 -13.87
N PHE A 515 -10.83 20.47 -14.57
CA PHE A 515 -12.01 21.26 -14.22
C PHE A 515 -12.50 20.93 -12.80
N ALA A 516 -12.53 19.65 -12.44
CA ALA A 516 -12.95 19.20 -11.12
C ALA A 516 -12.04 19.75 -10.00
N GLY A 517 -10.72 19.61 -10.17
CA GLY A 517 -9.75 19.98 -9.14
C GLY A 517 -9.49 21.49 -9.02
N LEU A 518 -9.54 22.26 -10.11
CA LEU A 518 -9.18 23.68 -10.12
C LEU A 518 -10.36 24.65 -10.15
N PHE A 519 -11.52 24.22 -10.64
CA PHE A 519 -12.71 25.05 -10.68
C PHE A 519 -13.80 24.51 -9.77
N LEU A 520 -14.21 23.24 -9.93
CA LEU A 520 -15.35 22.69 -9.21
C LEU A 520 -15.08 22.60 -7.70
N ALA A 521 -13.91 22.09 -7.29
CA ALA A 521 -13.51 21.98 -5.87
C ALA A 521 -13.61 23.33 -5.12
N PRO A 522 -12.92 24.40 -5.54
CA PRO A 522 -13.04 25.71 -4.88
C PRO A 522 -14.44 26.31 -5.00
N TYR A 523 -15.15 26.05 -6.11
CA TYR A 523 -16.51 26.57 -6.29
C TYR A 523 -17.51 25.93 -5.32
N LEU A 524 -17.45 24.60 -5.16
CA LEU A 524 -18.30 23.85 -4.22
C LEU A 524 -17.96 24.24 -2.77
N GLU A 525 -16.68 24.41 -2.46
CA GLU A 525 -16.24 24.86 -1.14
C GLU A 525 -16.85 26.21 -0.76
N GLY A 526 -16.90 27.17 -1.68
CA GLY A 526 -17.50 28.49 -1.42
C GLY A 526 -19.04 28.54 -1.48
N HIS A 527 -19.71 27.46 -1.91
CA HIS A 527 -21.17 27.43 -2.09
C HIS A 527 -21.82 26.18 -1.49
N LEU A 528 -21.21 25.60 -0.44
CA LEU A 528 -21.60 24.31 0.09
C LEU A 528 -23.09 24.27 0.54
N PRO A 529 -23.63 25.26 1.28
CA PRO A 529 -25.06 25.32 1.61
C PRO A 529 -25.97 25.37 0.37
N GLY A 530 -25.59 26.15 -0.65
CA GLY A 530 -26.34 26.27 -1.90
C GLY A 530 -26.38 24.95 -2.66
N VAL A 531 -25.26 24.23 -2.70
CA VAL A 531 -25.16 22.91 -3.35
C VAL A 531 -26.08 21.89 -2.68
N PHE A 532 -26.10 21.83 -1.34
CA PHE A 532 -27.04 20.95 -0.63
C PHE A 532 -28.50 21.38 -0.83
N SER A 533 -28.75 22.68 -0.91
CA SER A 533 -30.07 23.22 -1.21
C SER A 533 -30.56 22.84 -2.61
N LEU A 534 -29.69 22.62 -3.59
CA LEU A 534 -30.09 22.14 -4.93
C LEU A 534 -30.83 20.80 -4.86
N PHE A 535 -30.36 19.86 -4.01
CA PHE A 535 -30.99 18.55 -3.89
C PHE A 535 -32.43 18.63 -3.36
N LEU A 536 -32.75 19.67 -2.58
CA LEU A 536 -34.09 19.91 -2.04
C LEU A 536 -34.93 20.78 -2.98
N LEU A 537 -34.38 21.92 -3.41
CA LEU A 537 -35.09 22.93 -4.18
C LEU A 537 -35.35 22.48 -5.62
N MET A 538 -34.48 21.67 -6.23
CA MET A 538 -34.66 21.26 -7.62
C MET A 538 -35.89 20.35 -7.83
N PRO A 539 -36.10 19.28 -7.07
CA PRO A 539 -37.35 18.52 -7.14
C PRO A 539 -38.59 19.38 -6.88
N LEU A 540 -38.54 20.27 -5.88
CA LEU A 540 -39.62 21.21 -5.56
C LEU A 540 -39.91 22.16 -6.73
N GLY A 541 -38.88 22.77 -7.33
CA GLY A 541 -39.01 23.68 -8.47
C GLY A 541 -39.63 22.99 -9.69
N ILE A 542 -39.22 21.75 -9.97
CA ILE A 542 -39.81 20.93 -11.06
C ILE A 542 -41.29 20.63 -10.78
N LEU A 543 -41.63 20.22 -9.55
CA LEU A 543 -43.01 19.93 -9.16
C LEU A 543 -43.90 21.17 -9.20
N LEU A 544 -43.40 22.31 -8.72
CA LEU A 544 -44.09 23.60 -8.76
C LEU A 544 -44.30 24.07 -10.20
N ALA A 545 -43.29 23.92 -11.07
CA ALA A 545 -43.43 24.22 -12.48
C ALA A 545 -44.46 23.31 -13.16
N GLY A 546 -44.46 22.01 -12.85
CA GLY A 546 -45.47 21.08 -13.32
C GLY A 546 -46.88 21.47 -12.86
N PHE A 547 -47.04 21.81 -11.59
CA PHE A 547 -48.31 22.30 -11.04
C PHE A 547 -48.76 23.61 -11.71
N ALA A 548 -47.87 24.59 -11.83
CA ALA A 548 -48.14 25.85 -12.50
C ALA A 548 -48.54 25.62 -13.96
N TRP A 549 -47.87 24.70 -14.66
CA TRP A 549 -48.21 24.30 -16.02
C TRP A 549 -49.63 23.75 -16.13
N THR A 550 -50.06 22.90 -15.19
CA THR A 550 -51.44 22.37 -15.19
C THR A 550 -52.51 23.44 -14.99
N ARG A 551 -52.16 24.60 -14.41
CA ARG A 551 -53.07 25.73 -14.16
C ARG A 551 -53.12 26.74 -15.31
N LEU A 552 -52.27 26.62 -16.33
CA LEU A 552 -52.23 27.57 -17.45
C LEU A 552 -53.42 27.39 -18.43
N PRO A 553 -53.88 28.50 -19.08
CA PRO A 553 -54.90 28.43 -20.11
C PRO A 553 -54.54 27.46 -21.24
N GLU A 554 -55.55 26.79 -21.81
CA GLU A 554 -55.37 25.82 -22.90
C GLU A 554 -54.67 26.43 -24.13
N SER A 555 -54.90 27.72 -24.39
CA SER A 555 -54.26 28.47 -25.47
C SER A 555 -52.73 28.53 -25.41
N ILE A 556 -52.14 28.35 -24.21
CA ILE A 556 -50.68 28.32 -24.00
C ILE A 556 -50.18 26.89 -23.98
N ARG A 557 -50.91 25.97 -23.33
CA ARG A 557 -50.53 24.56 -23.24
C ARG A 557 -50.48 23.88 -24.62
N LEU A 558 -51.46 24.14 -25.47
CA LEU A 558 -51.55 23.54 -26.81
C LEU A 558 -50.55 24.09 -27.83
N ARG A 559 -49.80 25.16 -27.50
CA ARG A 559 -48.72 25.67 -28.37
C ARG A 559 -47.48 24.80 -28.32
N ILE A 560 -47.31 24.01 -27.27
CA ILE A 560 -46.15 23.12 -27.12
C ILE A 560 -46.59 21.72 -27.56
N PRO A 561 -45.95 21.14 -28.58
CA PRO A 561 -46.28 19.80 -29.03
C PRO A 561 -46.01 18.76 -27.93
N ASP A 562 -46.83 17.71 -27.88
CA ASP A 562 -46.65 16.59 -26.97
C ASP A 562 -45.23 15.99 -27.08
N GLY A 563 -44.62 15.69 -25.94
CA GLY A 563 -43.27 15.12 -25.85
C GLY A 563 -42.13 16.14 -25.90
N TRP A 564 -42.42 17.45 -25.79
CA TRP A 564 -41.44 18.55 -25.65
C TRP A 564 -41.39 19.14 -24.23
N GLU A 565 -42.04 18.51 -23.24
CA GLU A 565 -42.22 19.05 -21.89
C GLU A 565 -40.89 19.23 -21.16
N ALA A 566 -39.89 18.38 -21.43
CA ALA A 566 -38.54 18.53 -20.88
C ALA A 566 -37.87 19.85 -21.27
N ALA A 567 -38.20 20.45 -22.43
CA ALA A 567 -37.65 21.75 -22.82
C ALA A 567 -38.19 22.89 -21.94
N ILE A 568 -39.43 22.77 -21.44
CA ILE A 568 -40.06 23.74 -20.53
C ILE A 568 -39.36 23.73 -19.16
N LEU A 569 -38.82 22.58 -18.76
CA LEU A 569 -38.12 22.43 -17.48
C LEU A 569 -36.70 23.03 -17.50
N ILE A 570 -36.10 23.27 -18.68
CA ILE A 570 -34.73 23.82 -18.75
C ILE A 570 -34.62 25.19 -18.06
N PRO A 571 -35.46 26.21 -18.37
CA PRO A 571 -35.43 27.47 -17.65
C PRO A 571 -35.69 27.33 -16.15
N VAL A 572 -36.56 26.39 -15.75
CA VAL A 572 -36.89 26.14 -14.34
C VAL A 572 -35.69 25.58 -13.59
N ILE A 573 -34.99 24.61 -14.17
CA ILE A 573 -33.78 24.01 -13.60
C ILE A 573 -32.68 25.06 -13.48
N LEU A 574 -32.45 25.86 -14.53
CA LEU A 574 -31.45 26.93 -14.52
C LEU A 574 -31.78 28.00 -13.47
N PHE A 575 -33.04 28.43 -13.39
CA PHE A 575 -33.48 29.43 -12.42
C PHE A 575 -33.38 28.91 -10.98
N THR A 576 -33.87 27.70 -10.72
CA THR A 576 -33.81 27.09 -9.39
C THR A 576 -32.35 26.86 -8.98
N GLY A 577 -31.51 26.47 -9.93
CA GLY A 577 -30.07 26.29 -9.72
C GLY A 577 -29.37 27.61 -9.36
N TRP A 578 -29.59 28.63 -10.17
CA TRP A 578 -29.06 29.97 -9.93
C TRP A 578 -29.55 30.54 -8.59
N PHE A 579 -30.83 30.39 -8.26
CA PHE A 579 -31.41 30.83 -6.99
C PHE A 579 -30.76 30.13 -5.80
N ALA A 580 -30.63 28.80 -5.83
CA ALA A 580 -30.02 28.04 -4.74
C ALA A 580 -28.55 28.43 -4.49
N LEU A 581 -27.77 28.61 -5.56
CA LEU A 581 -26.35 28.99 -5.45
C LEU A 581 -26.19 30.43 -4.97
N THR A 582 -27.02 31.36 -5.47
CA THR A 582 -26.99 32.78 -5.06
C THR A 582 -27.43 32.95 -3.60
N MET A 583 -28.34 32.09 -3.11
CA MET A 583 -28.76 32.07 -1.72
C MET A 583 -27.73 31.46 -0.76
N SER A 584 -26.67 30.80 -1.27
CA SER A 584 -25.69 30.09 -0.44
C SER A 584 -25.08 30.95 0.68
N PRO A 585 -24.56 32.17 0.43
CA PRO A 585 -23.95 32.98 1.48
C PRO A 585 -24.95 33.42 2.56
N HIS A 586 -26.23 33.56 2.19
CA HIS A 586 -27.28 33.89 3.16
C HIS A 586 -27.60 32.69 4.04
N LEU A 587 -27.71 31.49 3.46
CA LEU A 587 -27.90 30.25 4.20
C LEU A 587 -26.72 29.96 5.14
N GLU A 588 -25.50 30.25 4.68
CA GLU A 588 -24.28 30.09 5.48
C GLU A 588 -24.30 30.94 6.77
N ASN A 589 -24.68 32.21 6.63
CA ASN A 589 -24.81 33.11 7.76
C ASN A 589 -25.99 32.75 8.67
N TRP A 590 -27.12 32.32 8.11
CA TRP A 590 -28.32 32.03 8.90
C TRP A 590 -28.24 30.72 9.69
N PHE A 591 -27.62 29.69 9.12
CA PHE A 591 -27.63 28.34 9.70
C PHE A 591 -26.29 27.87 10.27
N PHE A 592 -25.16 28.43 9.80
CA PHE A 592 -23.83 27.87 10.08
C PHE A 592 -22.83 28.88 10.68
N GLY A 593 -23.31 30.03 11.15
CA GLY A 593 -22.45 31.01 11.83
C GLY A 593 -21.39 31.66 10.92
N GLY A 594 -21.56 31.58 9.60
CA GLY A 594 -20.71 32.26 8.62
C GLY A 594 -19.66 31.39 7.93
N ASP A 595 -19.37 30.17 8.40
CA ASP A 595 -18.54 29.19 7.68
C ASP A 595 -19.05 27.76 7.93
N MET A 596 -19.68 27.17 6.92
CA MET A 596 -20.22 25.81 7.02
C MET A 596 -19.11 24.77 7.23
N ARG A 597 -17.89 24.99 6.73
CA ARG A 597 -16.78 24.04 6.89
C ARG A 597 -16.34 24.00 8.34
N LEU A 598 -16.22 25.17 8.97
CA LEU A 598 -15.83 25.27 10.37
C LEU A 598 -16.88 24.63 11.29
N TRP A 599 -18.17 24.79 10.96
CA TRP A 599 -19.25 24.07 11.63
C TRP A 599 -19.16 22.55 11.44
N ILE A 600 -18.93 22.05 10.21
CA ILE A 600 -18.73 20.62 9.94
C ILE A 600 -17.53 20.07 10.74
N THR A 601 -16.42 20.80 10.81
CA THR A 601 -15.22 20.34 11.50
C THR A 601 -15.34 20.40 13.02
N ASN A 602 -15.86 21.50 13.57
CA ASN A 602 -15.89 21.69 15.02
C ASN A 602 -17.12 21.09 15.70
N ASP A 603 -18.30 21.21 15.09
CA ASP A 603 -19.56 20.74 15.70
C ASP A 603 -19.89 19.30 15.33
N LEU A 604 -19.66 18.89 14.06
CA LEU A 604 -19.86 17.50 13.64
C LEU A 604 -18.62 16.61 13.83
N GLY A 605 -17.44 17.20 14.04
CA GLY A 605 -16.18 16.45 14.17
C GLY A 605 -15.72 15.81 12.86
N ILE A 606 -16.20 16.30 11.72
CA ILE A 606 -15.96 15.73 10.39
C ILE A 606 -14.90 16.58 9.67
N THR A 607 -13.81 15.97 9.21
CA THR A 607 -12.79 16.73 8.48
C THR A 607 -13.28 17.11 7.08
N TYR A 608 -12.87 18.29 6.61
CA TYR A 608 -13.22 18.82 5.29
C TYR A 608 -11.96 19.13 4.49
N ASP A 609 -11.77 18.40 3.40
CA ASP A 609 -10.76 18.68 2.38
C ASP A 609 -11.42 19.41 1.19
N GLN A 610 -10.77 20.41 0.63
CA GLN A 610 -11.25 21.08 -0.60
C GLN A 610 -11.39 20.08 -1.77
N ARG A 611 -10.45 19.13 -1.87
CA ARG A 611 -10.44 18.06 -2.86
C ARG A 611 -10.91 16.77 -2.20
N ASN A 612 -12.17 16.40 -2.43
CA ASN A 612 -12.83 15.35 -1.67
C ASN A 612 -13.71 14.43 -2.55
N ALA A 613 -14.33 13.45 -1.90
CA ALA A 613 -15.17 12.47 -2.57
C ALA A 613 -16.46 13.06 -3.18
N LEU A 614 -16.98 14.19 -2.68
CA LEU A 614 -18.12 14.90 -3.32
C LEU A 614 -17.73 15.43 -4.70
N VAL A 615 -16.57 16.10 -4.81
CA VAL A 615 -16.06 16.65 -6.07
C VAL A 615 -15.91 15.52 -7.10
N VAL A 616 -15.33 14.40 -6.67
CA VAL A 616 -15.22 13.19 -7.52
C VAL A 616 -16.59 12.65 -7.90
N GLY A 617 -17.49 12.46 -6.95
CA GLY A 617 -18.83 11.92 -7.22
C GLY A 617 -19.56 12.72 -8.30
N ILE A 618 -19.41 14.05 -8.30
CA ILE A 618 -19.97 14.94 -9.31
C ILE A 618 -19.24 14.79 -10.66
N ALA A 619 -17.93 15.00 -10.69
CA ALA A 619 -17.16 15.02 -11.95
C ALA A 619 -17.14 13.64 -12.64
N MET A 620 -16.90 12.60 -11.86
CA MET A 620 -16.86 11.21 -12.31
C MET A 620 -18.25 10.67 -12.62
N GLY A 621 -19.27 11.03 -11.81
CA GLY A 621 -20.66 10.72 -12.12
C GLY A 621 -21.05 11.29 -13.48
N PHE A 622 -20.74 12.56 -13.74
CA PHE A 622 -20.96 13.20 -15.03
C PHE A 622 -20.28 12.47 -16.20
N ALA A 623 -19.04 11.99 -16.00
CA ALA A 623 -18.31 11.23 -17.02
C ALA A 623 -18.90 9.84 -17.32
N VAL A 624 -19.61 9.23 -16.36
CA VAL A 624 -20.16 7.87 -16.48
C VAL A 624 -21.63 7.87 -16.96
N ILE A 625 -22.35 9.00 -16.80
CA ILE A 625 -23.75 9.14 -17.25
C ILE A 625 -23.96 8.69 -18.71
N PRO A 626 -23.18 9.15 -19.70
CA PRO A 626 -23.40 8.79 -21.10
C PRO A 626 -23.39 7.29 -21.36
N ASN A 627 -22.45 6.58 -20.73
CA ASN A 627 -22.28 5.13 -20.86
C ASN A 627 -23.50 4.38 -20.33
N ILE A 628 -23.98 4.74 -19.12
CA ILE A 628 -25.18 4.14 -18.54
C ILE A 628 -26.41 4.50 -19.37
N TYR A 629 -26.54 5.77 -19.75
CA TYR A 629 -27.67 6.28 -20.50
C TYR A 629 -27.83 5.57 -21.84
N SER A 630 -26.77 5.50 -22.66
CA SER A 630 -26.85 4.98 -24.03
C SER A 630 -27.27 3.50 -24.04
N ILE A 631 -26.66 2.69 -23.16
CA ILE A 631 -26.97 1.26 -23.04
C ILE A 631 -28.37 1.05 -22.45
N ALA A 632 -28.77 1.83 -21.45
CA ALA A 632 -30.11 1.73 -20.87
C ALA A 632 -31.21 2.18 -21.85
N GLU A 633 -30.96 3.22 -22.66
CA GLU A 633 -31.89 3.76 -23.66
C GLU A 633 -32.12 2.72 -24.76
N ASP A 634 -31.05 2.12 -25.28
CA ASP A 634 -31.13 1.03 -26.26
C ASP A 634 -31.88 -0.19 -25.68
N ALA A 635 -31.66 -0.52 -24.40
CA ALA A 635 -32.36 -1.61 -23.72
C ALA A 635 -33.87 -1.35 -23.65
N VAL A 636 -34.29 -0.14 -23.26
CA VAL A 636 -35.70 0.26 -23.21
C VAL A 636 -36.31 0.30 -24.61
N PHE A 637 -35.59 0.82 -25.61
CA PHE A 637 -36.06 0.92 -26.98
C PHE A 637 -36.15 -0.45 -27.70
N SER A 638 -35.38 -1.44 -27.24
CA SER A 638 -35.40 -2.80 -27.78
C SER A 638 -36.64 -3.61 -27.38
N VAL A 639 -37.45 -3.12 -26.43
CA VAL A 639 -38.68 -3.79 -26.01
C VAL A 639 -39.66 -3.86 -27.20
N PRO A 640 -40.18 -5.05 -27.54
CA PRO A 640 -41.10 -5.22 -28.66
C PRO A 640 -42.32 -4.30 -28.57
N ARG A 641 -42.62 -3.57 -29.65
CA ARG A 641 -43.79 -2.69 -29.73
C ARG A 641 -45.13 -3.42 -29.54
N SER A 642 -45.17 -4.72 -29.81
CA SER A 642 -46.36 -5.55 -29.56
C SER A 642 -46.72 -5.60 -28.07
N LEU A 643 -45.73 -5.67 -27.17
CA LEU A 643 -45.96 -5.70 -25.72
C LEU A 643 -46.48 -4.35 -25.22
N THR A 644 -45.94 -3.26 -25.73
CA THR A 644 -46.36 -1.90 -25.33
C THR A 644 -47.75 -1.58 -25.85
N LEU A 645 -48.03 -1.83 -27.14
CA LEU A 645 -49.35 -1.62 -27.72
C LEU A 645 -50.41 -2.57 -27.12
N GLY A 646 -50.05 -3.82 -26.82
CA GLY A 646 -50.93 -4.77 -26.16
C GLY A 646 -51.35 -4.33 -24.76
N SER A 647 -50.40 -3.83 -23.96
CA SER A 647 -50.69 -3.25 -22.63
C SER A 647 -51.61 -2.04 -22.71
N LEU A 648 -51.35 -1.11 -23.63
CA LEU A 648 -52.19 0.07 -23.84
C LEU A 648 -53.61 -0.30 -24.32
N ALA A 649 -53.74 -1.32 -25.17
CA ALA A 649 -55.03 -1.81 -25.65
C ALA A 649 -55.89 -2.43 -24.54
N LEU A 650 -55.27 -2.93 -23.46
CA LEU A 650 -55.96 -3.42 -22.25
C LEU A 650 -56.39 -2.28 -21.31
N GLY A 651 -56.24 -1.02 -21.72
CA GLY A 651 -56.62 0.16 -20.94
C GLY A 651 -55.57 0.59 -19.91
N ALA A 652 -54.35 0.04 -19.96
CA ALA A 652 -53.26 0.49 -19.10
C ALA A 652 -52.79 1.90 -19.51
N THR A 653 -52.45 2.73 -18.53
CA THR A 653 -51.82 4.04 -18.78
C THR A 653 -50.38 3.87 -19.29
N PRO A 654 -49.80 4.89 -19.96
CA PRO A 654 -48.39 4.87 -20.34
C PRO A 654 -47.44 4.63 -19.15
N TRP A 655 -47.74 5.21 -17.98
CA TRP A 655 -46.97 4.98 -16.75
C TRP A 655 -47.08 3.54 -16.24
N GLN A 656 -48.28 2.94 -16.26
CA GLN A 656 -48.47 1.54 -15.89
C GLN A 656 -47.78 0.59 -16.88
N THR A 657 -47.84 0.90 -18.18
CA THR A 657 -47.16 0.12 -19.23
C THR A 657 -45.65 0.20 -19.07
N LEU A 658 -45.11 1.39 -18.78
CA LEU A 658 -43.69 1.57 -18.50
C LEU A 658 -43.24 0.71 -17.30
N THR A 659 -43.91 0.88 -16.16
CA THR A 659 -43.47 0.29 -14.89
C THR A 659 -43.66 -1.22 -14.84
N ARG A 660 -44.74 -1.75 -15.43
CA ARG A 660 -45.09 -3.17 -15.33
C ARG A 660 -44.62 -4.01 -16.52
N VAL A 661 -44.41 -3.41 -17.68
CA VAL A 661 -44.04 -4.13 -18.91
C VAL A 661 -42.64 -3.72 -19.36
N VAL A 662 -42.44 -2.44 -19.70
CA VAL A 662 -41.21 -1.99 -20.36
C VAL A 662 -39.99 -2.12 -19.46
N ILE A 663 -40.02 -1.57 -18.24
CA ILE A 663 -38.88 -1.64 -17.30
C ILE A 663 -38.58 -3.09 -16.93
N LEU A 664 -39.61 -3.92 -16.76
CA LEU A 664 -39.44 -5.32 -16.43
C LEU A 664 -38.70 -6.07 -17.55
N THR A 665 -39.14 -5.90 -18.80
CA THR A 665 -38.51 -6.50 -19.98
C THR A 665 -37.11 -5.93 -20.27
N ALA A 666 -36.90 -4.63 -20.03
CA ALA A 666 -35.61 -3.95 -20.23
C ALA A 666 -34.62 -4.14 -19.07
N SER A 667 -35.06 -4.65 -17.91
CA SER A 667 -34.24 -4.78 -16.69
C SER A 667 -32.88 -5.48 -16.87
N PRO A 668 -32.71 -6.54 -17.69
CA PRO A 668 -31.40 -7.14 -17.91
C PRO A 668 -30.41 -6.18 -18.58
N GLY A 669 -30.90 -5.35 -19.51
CA GLY A 669 -30.10 -4.36 -20.22
C GLY A 669 -29.75 -3.16 -19.34
N ILE A 670 -30.71 -2.66 -18.56
CA ILE A 670 -30.48 -1.57 -17.60
C ILE A 670 -29.45 -1.99 -16.53
N PHE A 671 -29.57 -3.21 -16.01
CA PHE A 671 -28.59 -3.74 -15.06
C PHE A 671 -27.18 -3.83 -15.68
N SER A 672 -27.11 -4.27 -16.94
CA SER A 672 -25.83 -4.34 -17.67
C SER A 672 -25.22 -2.95 -17.88
N ALA A 673 -26.05 -1.94 -18.18
CA ALA A 673 -25.63 -0.54 -18.29
C ALA A 673 -24.99 -0.03 -16.99
N LEU A 674 -25.64 -0.28 -15.84
CA LEU A 674 -25.11 0.08 -14.52
C LEU A 674 -23.77 -0.57 -14.22
N MET A 675 -23.64 -1.86 -14.49
CA MET A 675 -22.41 -2.60 -14.20
C MET A 675 -21.24 -2.13 -15.08
N ILE A 676 -21.50 -1.88 -16.36
CA ILE A 676 -20.48 -1.32 -17.28
C ILE A 676 -20.08 0.09 -16.82
N GLY A 677 -21.05 0.92 -16.42
CA GLY A 677 -20.78 2.24 -15.83
C GLY A 677 -19.92 2.17 -14.57
N MET A 678 -20.26 1.26 -13.65
CA MET A 678 -19.47 1.02 -12.43
C MET A 678 -18.06 0.51 -12.75
N GLY A 679 -17.91 -0.37 -13.73
CA GLY A 679 -16.60 -0.86 -14.17
C GLY A 679 -15.71 0.26 -14.72
N ARG A 680 -16.28 1.16 -15.52
CA ARG A 680 -15.60 2.38 -15.99
C ARG A 680 -15.24 3.29 -14.82
N ALA A 681 -16.15 3.48 -13.87
CA ALA A 681 -15.92 4.27 -12.68
C ALA A 681 -14.72 3.74 -11.88
N VAL A 682 -14.67 2.45 -11.59
CA VAL A 682 -13.57 1.84 -10.83
C VAL A 682 -12.22 2.00 -11.54
N GLY A 683 -12.21 2.01 -12.88
CA GLY A 683 -11.01 2.25 -13.68
C GLY A 683 -10.65 3.74 -13.88
N GLU A 684 -11.38 4.69 -13.30
CA GLU A 684 -11.15 6.11 -13.53
C GLU A 684 -9.86 6.59 -12.84
N THR A 685 -8.92 7.06 -13.65
CA THR A 685 -7.58 7.47 -13.18
C THR A 685 -7.46 8.98 -13.02
N MET A 686 -7.87 9.74 -14.04
CA MET A 686 -7.46 11.14 -14.19
C MET A 686 -8.35 12.10 -13.40
N ILE A 687 -9.66 11.84 -13.38
CA ILE A 687 -10.58 12.64 -12.54
C ILE A 687 -10.20 12.49 -11.07
N VAL A 688 -9.98 11.25 -10.63
CA VAL A 688 -9.62 10.94 -9.25
C VAL A 688 -8.29 11.58 -8.87
N LEU A 689 -7.25 11.39 -9.69
CA LEU A 689 -5.91 11.93 -9.43
C LEU A 689 -5.93 13.45 -9.16
N MET A 690 -6.76 14.18 -9.89
CA MET A 690 -6.83 15.64 -9.80
C MET A 690 -7.80 16.16 -8.74
N ALA A 691 -8.85 15.40 -8.41
CA ALA A 691 -9.96 15.88 -7.58
C ALA A 691 -10.00 15.35 -6.13
N THR A 692 -9.15 14.38 -5.76
CA THR A 692 -9.21 13.70 -4.44
C THR A 692 -8.18 14.09 -3.41
N GLY A 693 -7.19 14.93 -3.76
CA GLY A 693 -6.06 15.23 -2.87
C GLY A 693 -5.08 14.05 -2.67
N ASN A 694 -5.39 12.84 -3.16
CA ASN A 694 -4.55 11.63 -3.11
C ASN A 694 -4.14 11.17 -1.69
N THR A 695 -5.01 11.37 -0.70
CA THR A 695 -4.81 10.90 0.68
C THR A 695 -5.35 9.48 0.87
N PRO A 696 -4.53 8.48 1.25
CA PRO A 696 -4.98 7.09 1.38
C PRO A 696 -5.70 6.83 2.73
N VAL A 697 -6.86 7.48 2.93
CA VAL A 697 -7.72 7.30 4.12
C VAL A 697 -8.84 6.29 3.87
N MET A 698 -9.31 5.63 4.92
CA MET A 698 -10.38 4.61 4.83
C MET A 698 -11.72 5.03 5.46
N GLU A 699 -11.95 6.34 5.58
CA GLU A 699 -13.21 6.86 6.11
C GLU A 699 -14.23 7.04 4.99
N LEU A 700 -15.50 6.70 5.26
CA LEU A 700 -16.60 6.89 4.32
C LEU A 700 -17.01 8.35 4.17
N ASN A 701 -16.42 9.27 4.93
CA ASN A 701 -16.73 10.69 4.89
C ASN A 701 -16.69 11.25 3.44
N LEU A 702 -17.77 11.94 3.06
CA LEU A 702 -17.97 12.56 1.75
C LEU A 702 -17.04 13.76 1.53
N PHE A 703 -16.63 14.43 2.61
CA PHE A 703 -15.83 15.65 2.58
C PHE A 703 -14.32 15.42 2.67
N GLU A 704 -13.89 14.17 2.71
CA GLU A 704 -12.48 13.81 2.72
C GLU A 704 -11.98 13.34 1.35
N GLY A 705 -10.68 13.51 1.17
CA GLY A 705 -9.94 12.91 0.08
C GLY A 705 -9.94 11.38 0.09
N MET A 706 -9.23 10.84 -0.89
CA MET A 706 -9.04 9.40 -1.07
C MET A 706 -7.91 9.16 -2.08
N ARG A 707 -7.33 7.96 -2.06
CA ARG A 707 -6.36 7.53 -3.08
C ARG A 707 -6.85 6.23 -3.70
N THR A 708 -6.94 6.15 -5.03
CA THR A 708 -7.40 4.93 -5.72
C THR A 708 -6.22 4.11 -6.23
N LEU A 709 -6.45 2.82 -6.49
CA LEU A 709 -5.45 1.94 -7.13
C LEU A 709 -4.94 2.53 -8.45
N ALA A 710 -5.85 3.03 -9.30
CA ALA A 710 -5.50 3.56 -10.61
C ALA A 710 -4.65 4.84 -10.51
N ALA A 711 -5.05 5.78 -9.65
CA ALA A 711 -4.30 7.01 -9.41
C ALA A 711 -2.93 6.70 -8.78
N ASN A 712 -2.87 5.74 -7.86
CA ASN A 712 -1.63 5.31 -7.22
C ASN A 712 -0.60 4.77 -8.23
N VAL A 713 -1.04 3.86 -9.12
CA VAL A 713 -0.20 3.31 -10.18
C VAL A 713 0.28 4.42 -11.13
N ALA A 714 -0.60 5.35 -11.52
CA ALA A 714 -0.23 6.43 -12.43
C ALA A 714 0.82 7.38 -11.86
N VAL A 715 0.79 7.65 -10.55
CA VAL A 715 1.72 8.59 -9.89
C VAL A 715 3.04 7.94 -9.53
N GLU A 716 3.03 6.74 -8.94
CA GLU A 716 4.24 6.17 -8.33
C GLU A 716 5.02 5.27 -9.28
N MET A 717 4.42 4.77 -10.36
CA MET A 717 5.11 3.87 -11.27
C MET A 717 6.31 4.51 -11.96
N PRO A 718 6.25 5.78 -12.44
CA PRO A 718 7.42 6.47 -13.00
C PRO A 718 8.57 6.68 -11.99
N GLU A 719 8.25 6.79 -10.70
CA GLU A 719 9.22 7.10 -9.63
C GLU A 719 9.80 5.84 -8.96
N SER A 720 9.25 4.66 -9.24
CA SER A 720 9.64 3.41 -8.59
C SER A 720 10.86 2.74 -9.23
N GLU A 721 11.78 2.22 -8.41
CA GLU A 721 12.95 1.47 -8.89
C GLU A 721 12.53 0.17 -9.59
N VAL A 722 12.95 0.01 -10.84
CA VAL A 722 12.58 -1.15 -11.67
C VAL A 722 13.05 -2.45 -11.01
N GLY A 723 12.10 -3.34 -10.74
CA GLY A 723 12.36 -4.66 -10.17
C GLY A 723 12.36 -4.70 -8.63
N GLY A 724 12.32 -3.54 -7.96
CA GLY A 724 12.17 -3.44 -6.51
C GLY A 724 10.78 -3.87 -6.02
N SER A 725 10.62 -4.00 -4.70
CA SER A 725 9.35 -4.44 -4.09
C SER A 725 8.21 -3.45 -4.34
N HIS A 726 8.46 -2.14 -4.18
CA HIS A 726 7.45 -1.11 -4.45
C HIS A 726 6.96 -1.16 -5.90
N TYR A 727 7.88 -1.24 -6.87
CA TYR A 727 7.56 -1.42 -8.29
C TYR A 727 6.63 -2.62 -8.51
N ARG A 728 6.98 -3.80 -7.98
CA ARG A 728 6.15 -5.01 -8.14
C ARG A 728 4.80 -4.92 -7.41
N VAL A 729 4.72 -4.20 -6.29
CA VAL A 729 3.44 -3.96 -5.59
C VAL A 729 2.53 -3.05 -6.41
N LEU A 730 3.06 -2.09 -7.18
CA LEU A 730 2.25 -1.32 -8.13
C LEU A 730 1.69 -2.21 -9.26
N PHE A 731 2.46 -3.18 -9.75
CA PHE A 731 1.94 -4.22 -10.66
C PHE A 731 0.87 -5.10 -10.00
N LEU A 732 1.02 -5.42 -8.71
CA LEU A 732 -0.02 -6.11 -7.94
C LEU A 732 -1.28 -5.25 -7.82
N ALA A 733 -1.16 -3.94 -7.57
CA ALA A 733 -2.30 -3.03 -7.56
C ALA A 733 -3.03 -3.00 -8.92
N ALA A 734 -2.29 -3.00 -10.03
CA ALA A 734 -2.86 -3.12 -11.37
C ALA A 734 -3.54 -4.48 -11.60
N LEU A 735 -2.94 -5.57 -11.12
CA LEU A 735 -3.53 -6.92 -11.19
C LEU A 735 -4.82 -7.01 -10.37
N VAL A 736 -4.86 -6.41 -9.18
CA VAL A 736 -6.06 -6.32 -8.33
C VAL A 736 -7.16 -5.55 -9.04
N LEU A 737 -6.85 -4.41 -9.67
CA LEU A 737 -7.80 -3.62 -10.44
C LEU A 737 -8.35 -4.40 -11.65
N LEU A 738 -7.48 -5.10 -12.37
CA LEU A 738 -7.86 -5.96 -13.50
C LEU A 738 -8.74 -7.12 -13.04
N MET A 739 -8.38 -7.78 -11.94
CA MET A 739 -9.17 -8.87 -11.36
C MET A 739 -10.54 -8.39 -10.90
N PHE A 740 -10.62 -7.23 -10.25
CA PHE A 740 -11.87 -6.62 -9.82
C PHE A 740 -12.79 -6.33 -11.02
N THR A 741 -12.27 -5.65 -12.05
CA THR A 741 -13.05 -5.32 -13.25
C THR A 741 -13.50 -6.57 -13.99
N PHE A 742 -12.64 -7.59 -14.09
CA PHE A 742 -12.99 -8.90 -14.65
C PHE A 742 -14.12 -9.59 -13.87
N ILE A 743 -14.03 -9.64 -12.53
CA ILE A 743 -15.06 -10.24 -11.67
C ILE A 743 -16.38 -9.50 -11.83
N MET A 744 -16.38 -8.16 -11.79
CA MET A 744 -17.59 -7.35 -11.90
C MET A 744 -18.26 -7.50 -13.27
N ASN A 745 -17.48 -7.48 -14.35
CA ASN A 745 -18.00 -7.70 -15.70
C ASN A 745 -18.55 -9.13 -15.88
N THR A 746 -17.88 -10.13 -15.30
CA THR A 746 -18.36 -11.52 -15.33
C THR A 746 -19.67 -11.64 -14.54
N LEU A 747 -19.76 -11.03 -13.37
CA LEU A 747 -20.98 -11.02 -12.56
C LEU A 747 -22.14 -10.33 -13.30
N ALA A 748 -21.86 -9.21 -13.98
CA ALA A 748 -22.83 -8.51 -14.82
C ALA A 748 -23.42 -9.41 -15.90
N GLU A 749 -22.55 -10.14 -16.61
CA GLU A 749 -22.96 -11.07 -17.65
C GLU A 749 -23.79 -12.24 -17.11
N LEU A 750 -23.37 -12.82 -15.98
CA LEU A 750 -24.09 -13.91 -15.33
C LEU A 750 -25.50 -13.48 -14.90
N ILE A 751 -25.65 -12.27 -14.33
CA ILE A 751 -26.94 -11.72 -13.95
C ILE A 751 -27.79 -11.44 -15.19
N ARG A 752 -27.22 -10.84 -16.24
CA ARG A 752 -27.90 -10.58 -17.50
C ARG A 752 -28.50 -11.85 -18.10
N GLN A 753 -27.74 -12.94 -18.15
CA GLN A 753 -28.19 -14.23 -18.67
C GLN A 753 -29.31 -14.83 -17.83
N ARG A 754 -29.19 -14.78 -16.49
CA ARG A 754 -30.24 -15.26 -15.58
C ARG A 754 -31.54 -14.49 -15.75
N LEU A 755 -31.48 -13.15 -15.81
CA LEU A 755 -32.67 -12.31 -15.98
C LEU A 755 -33.31 -12.54 -17.36
N ARG A 756 -32.50 -12.64 -18.44
CA ARG A 756 -33.02 -12.95 -19.78
C ARG A 756 -33.74 -14.30 -19.83
N LYS A 757 -33.19 -15.34 -19.20
CA LYS A 757 -33.83 -16.66 -19.13
C LYS A 757 -35.13 -16.63 -18.31
N LYS A 758 -35.17 -15.85 -17.22
CA LYS A 758 -36.37 -15.69 -16.38
C LYS A 758 -37.51 -14.99 -17.13
N TYR A 759 -37.17 -14.03 -17.99
CA TYR A 759 -38.17 -13.21 -18.69
C TYR A 759 -38.38 -13.58 -20.16
N SER A 760 -37.64 -14.55 -20.72
CA SER A 760 -37.87 -15.04 -22.08
C SER A 760 -39.14 -15.88 -22.24
N SER A 761 -39.79 -16.23 -21.13
CA SER A 761 -41.08 -16.95 -21.09
C SER A 761 -42.30 -16.05 -20.95
N LEU A 762 -42.10 -14.73 -20.81
CA LEU A 762 -43.14 -13.69 -20.90
C LEU A 762 -43.14 -13.12 -22.32
#